data_AF-A0A951T9H3-F1
#
_entry.id   AF-A0A951T9H3-F1
#
_cell.length_a   1.000
_cell.length_b   1.000
_cell.length_c   1.000
_cell.angle_alpha   90.00
_cell.angle_beta   90.00
_cell.angle_gamma   90.00
#
_symmetry.space_group_name_H-M   'P 1'
#
loop_
_entity.id
_entity.type
_entity.pdbx_description
1 polymer ?
#
loop_
_entity_poly.entity_id
_entity_poly.type
_entity_poly.pdbx_seq_one_letter_code
_entity_poly.pdbx_strand_id
1 'polypeptide(L)'
;MEITIDGRKIAVERGETLLDCALRNGIEIPHLCAHGGLSPYGGCRMCVVEVEGMRGFPPSCSTPATEGMVVRTQSDELKKLRRNILGLMMLEHPNACLVCGRREECEAFRPTPEKVGRTTGCHTCNNKAVCDVRHLSEELELKELPVAPVYHQRPLERENPFLDRDLNLCILCGRCVRVCKEHQGAGVIDLVGRGSNAHVGQAFYQTLIEAGCTFCGSCVDVCPTGSLSERYAKWYGRPDGYGATTCALCPEACALNVGAVDGQAVCSKALDQNVPLCVLGRFSVAEFLNGTDRLQFPYSRVGSVLRQSDWRLALEKACAGLAPFQGGDFAFVCDTTSTLEDRHVFRRFTNEIMNSPHYIECAPDRWGHVRAELPAGVRAVLTTGQFFTPDQAAGLDLLVVMDCYPTELSDGADFVFPAAVFAEVDGTVADKDGVARPLHAVCKAPGLALPEWQIVCALSRALGGEGLAYADTAAIRAEMGAADPKFLMSRETAPEPALDASKRRMYYRNHLIEEKVSGLRELPASPDCKVAERRPMGLKAAMDATAEPKGGDRFRIVEKREIVPNTHEIVVHAPDVALKAQAGQFAIVMADMVSERVPYTLCDWDAATGTITFVVLEKGQSSRKIALMEAGDCLAHVTGPLGIPLEIKNYGTVALAGGCYGIGAIFPIARAMKAAGNRVIAFSEARSHYLAYHREKLAGAVDEFVQSTVDGSNQTKGHAADMLKNRLAAGEKIDLVIAVGCPFMMMITAKETAPHGVPTLAALNPIMVDGTGMCGACRITVGEKTKFACVDGPFFDAHQIDWNEVKDRRSAYAAAEIQSVGRSAPVIAHHHHGACGCKA
;
A
#
# COMPACT_ATOMS: atom_id res chain seq x y z
N MET A 1 1.87 5.31 47.23
CA MET A 1 3.32 5.54 47.48
C MET A 1 3.72 6.82 46.78
N GLU A 2 4.74 7.55 47.23
CA GLU A 2 5.24 8.76 46.54
C GLU A 2 6.65 8.53 45.99
N ILE A 3 6.89 9.00 44.77
CA ILE A 3 8.23 9.10 44.16
C ILE A 3 8.45 10.49 43.61
N THR A 4 9.70 10.84 43.31
CA THR A 4 10.06 12.09 42.63
C THR A 4 10.61 11.77 41.24
N ILE A 5 10.00 12.29 40.18
CA ILE A 5 10.52 12.20 38.80
C ILE A 5 10.80 13.62 38.29
N ASP A 6 12.05 13.91 37.93
CA ASP A 6 12.49 15.24 37.45
C ASP A 6 12.06 16.40 38.37
N GLY A 7 12.15 16.17 39.69
CA GLY A 7 11.75 17.13 40.72
C GLY A 7 10.24 17.21 41.00
N ARG A 8 9.40 16.47 40.27
CA ARG A 8 7.95 16.39 40.48
C ARG A 8 7.60 15.22 41.39
N LYS A 9 6.87 15.49 42.47
CA LYS A 9 6.30 14.45 43.34
C LYS A 9 5.09 13.81 42.68
N ILE A 10 5.08 12.48 42.62
CA ILE A 10 4.10 11.69 41.89
C ILE A 10 3.58 10.56 42.77
N ALA A 11 2.25 10.42 42.78
CA ALA A 11 1.58 9.31 43.42
C ALA A 11 1.68 8.04 42.55
N VAL A 12 2.10 6.95 43.19
CA VAL A 12 2.38 5.66 42.57
C VAL A 12 1.36 4.61 43.02
N GLU A 13 0.84 3.86 42.04
CA GLU A 13 -0.01 2.70 42.27
C GLU A 13 0.83 1.45 42.60
N ARG A 14 0.28 0.55 43.42
CA ARG A 14 1.04 -0.63 43.86
C ARG A 14 1.34 -1.55 42.67
N GLY A 15 2.63 -1.82 42.43
CA GLY A 15 3.08 -2.72 41.35
C GLY A 15 3.27 -2.03 39.99
N GLU A 16 3.02 -0.73 39.91
CA GLU A 16 3.23 0.10 38.72
C GLU A 16 4.73 0.21 38.39
N THR A 17 5.07 0.21 37.10
CA THR A 17 6.46 0.46 36.66
C THR A 17 6.78 1.96 36.65
N LEU A 18 8.07 2.31 36.68
CA LEU A 18 8.48 3.71 36.54
C LEU A 18 8.00 4.32 35.22
N LEU A 19 7.92 3.54 34.13
CA LEU A 19 7.43 4.03 32.84
C LEU A 19 5.93 4.35 32.89
N ASP A 20 5.12 3.41 33.38
CA ASP A 20 3.66 3.59 33.43
C ASP A 20 3.30 4.78 34.33
N CYS A 21 3.99 4.89 35.47
CA CYS A 21 3.85 6.02 36.40
C CYS A 21 4.22 7.35 35.73
N ALA A 22 5.33 7.41 34.98
CA ALA A 22 5.74 8.59 34.24
C ALA A 22 4.70 8.99 33.18
N LEU A 23 4.27 8.04 32.34
CA LEU A 23 3.31 8.28 31.26
C LEU A 23 1.95 8.74 31.78
N ARG A 24 1.44 8.13 32.87
CA ARG A 24 0.18 8.53 33.53
C ARG A 24 0.21 9.96 34.04
N ASN A 25 1.40 10.49 34.32
CA ASN A 25 1.61 11.86 34.81
C ASN A 25 2.16 12.81 33.72
N GLY A 26 2.07 12.42 32.44
CA GLY A 26 2.48 13.24 31.30
C GLY A 26 4.00 13.46 31.20
N ILE A 27 4.81 12.59 31.78
CA ILE A 27 6.27 12.58 31.66
C ILE A 27 6.64 11.56 30.60
N GLU A 28 7.18 12.05 29.48
CA GLU A 28 7.61 11.20 28.38
C GLU A 28 9.00 10.62 28.65
N ILE A 29 9.11 9.29 28.52
CA ILE A 29 10.39 8.58 28.54
C ILE A 29 10.50 7.81 27.22
N PRO A 30 11.57 7.99 26.43
CA PRO A 30 11.72 7.30 25.15
C PRO A 30 11.60 5.78 25.25
N HIS A 31 10.77 5.14 24.42
CA HIS A 31 10.58 3.69 24.44
C HIS A 31 10.13 3.13 23.08
N LEU A 32 10.65 1.95 22.72
CA LEU A 32 10.30 1.27 21.46
C LEU A 32 9.68 -0.12 21.65
N CYS A 33 9.98 -0.80 22.77
CA CYS A 33 9.40 -2.12 23.05
C CYS A 33 8.23 -2.08 24.03
N ALA A 34 8.16 -1.10 24.93
CA ALA A 34 7.01 -0.95 25.81
C ALA A 34 5.77 -0.56 24.99
N HIS A 35 4.59 -1.08 25.36
CA HIS A 35 3.31 -0.79 24.71
C HIS A 35 2.21 -0.95 25.75
N GLY A 36 1.23 -0.04 25.77
CA GLY A 36 0.08 -0.12 26.67
C GLY A 36 -0.65 -1.45 26.48
N GLY A 37 -0.85 -2.20 27.57
CA GLY A 37 -1.53 -3.49 27.56
C GLY A 37 -0.63 -4.72 27.37
N LEU A 38 0.66 -4.58 27.03
CA LEU A 38 1.60 -5.72 26.95
C LEU A 38 2.49 -5.80 28.19
N SER A 39 2.92 -7.02 28.54
CA SER A 39 3.82 -7.24 29.67
C SER A 39 5.16 -6.50 29.54
N PRO A 40 5.79 -6.06 30.66
CA PRO A 40 7.14 -5.48 30.64
C PRO A 40 8.17 -6.34 29.90
N TYR A 41 8.98 -5.72 29.03
CA TYR A 41 9.95 -6.45 28.19
C TYR A 41 11.42 -6.03 28.40
N GLY A 42 11.71 -4.73 28.53
CA GLY A 42 13.08 -4.23 28.75
C GLY A 42 14.06 -4.35 27.57
N GLY A 43 13.70 -5.01 26.47
CA GLY A 43 14.63 -5.36 25.39
C GLY A 43 15.27 -4.19 24.63
N CYS A 44 14.53 -3.12 24.33
CA CYS A 44 15.07 -2.01 23.52
C CYS A 44 16.01 -1.06 24.28
N ARG A 45 15.96 -1.07 25.63
CA ARG A 45 16.73 -0.18 26.53
C ARG A 45 16.63 1.33 26.25
N MET A 46 15.72 1.81 25.40
CA MET A 46 15.52 3.26 25.19
C MET A 46 15.01 3.98 26.44
N CYS A 47 14.25 3.26 27.28
CA CYS A 47 13.61 3.78 28.48
C CYS A 47 14.54 3.82 29.71
N VAL A 48 15.85 3.80 29.51
CA VAL A 48 16.81 3.93 30.62
C VAL A 48 16.64 5.26 31.34
N VAL A 49 16.72 5.23 32.66
CA VAL A 49 16.61 6.40 33.55
C VAL A 49 17.70 6.34 34.62
N GLU A 50 17.95 7.47 35.29
CA GLU A 50 18.79 7.53 36.49
C GLU A 50 17.91 7.41 37.72
N VAL A 51 18.27 6.56 38.68
CA VAL A 51 17.58 6.45 39.97
C VAL A 51 18.61 6.63 41.08
N GLU A 52 18.39 7.61 41.96
CA GLU A 52 19.33 7.88 43.06
C GLU A 52 19.48 6.65 43.97
N GLY A 53 20.74 6.32 44.30
CA GLY A 53 21.07 5.13 45.08
C GLY A 53 21.11 3.82 44.28
N MET A 54 20.70 3.80 43.01
CA MET A 54 20.85 2.63 42.13
C MET A 54 22.09 2.76 41.24
N ARG A 55 22.80 1.65 41.03
CA ARG A 55 23.95 1.60 40.12
C ARG A 55 23.48 1.50 38.67
N GLY A 56 24.05 2.34 37.81
CA GLY A 56 23.81 2.31 36.37
C GLY A 56 22.44 2.90 35.98
N PHE A 57 21.99 2.59 34.77
CA PHE A 57 20.74 3.13 34.21
C PHE A 57 19.70 2.01 34.03
N PRO A 58 18.84 1.76 35.05
CA PRO A 58 17.79 0.75 34.94
C PRO A 58 16.74 1.14 33.87
N PRO A 59 16.10 0.15 33.21
CA PRO A 59 14.98 0.41 32.31
C PRO A 59 13.72 0.77 33.10
N SER A 60 13.10 1.92 32.82
CA SER A 60 11.88 2.33 33.53
C SER A 60 10.70 1.38 33.29
N CYS A 61 10.62 0.75 32.11
CA CYS A 61 9.51 -0.15 31.74
C CYS A 61 9.41 -1.46 32.52
N SER A 62 10.46 -1.86 33.24
CA SER A 62 10.45 -3.09 34.06
C SER A 62 10.92 -2.86 35.48
N THR A 63 11.19 -1.61 35.86
CA THR A 63 11.58 -1.24 37.23
C THR A 63 10.31 -0.87 38.00
N PRO A 64 9.92 -1.62 39.03
CA PRO A 64 8.79 -1.25 39.88
C PRO A 64 9.07 0.06 40.60
N ALA A 65 8.07 0.94 40.63
CA ALA A 65 8.15 2.18 41.39
C ALA A 65 8.01 1.89 42.90
N THR A 66 9.01 2.27 43.69
CA THR A 66 9.00 2.09 45.15
C THR A 66 9.01 3.44 45.88
N GLU A 67 8.38 3.48 47.05
CA GLU A 67 8.34 4.68 47.91
C GLU A 67 9.71 5.36 48.04
N GLY A 68 9.73 6.68 47.86
CA GLY A 68 10.92 7.50 48.05
C GLY A 68 11.95 7.47 46.91
N MET A 69 11.69 6.76 45.80
CA MET A 69 12.58 6.81 44.63
C MET A 69 12.70 8.25 44.09
N VAL A 70 13.92 8.66 43.75
CA VAL A 70 14.21 9.90 43.03
C VAL A 70 14.78 9.53 41.66
N VAL A 71 14.04 9.88 40.60
CA VAL A 71 14.31 9.47 39.23
C VAL A 71 14.59 10.71 38.38
N ARG A 72 15.60 10.63 37.52
CA ARG A 72 15.85 11.62 36.47
C ARG A 72 15.68 10.95 35.11
N THR A 73 14.85 11.53 34.25
CA THR A 73 14.55 10.98 32.92
C THR A 73 15.38 11.64 31.82
N GLN A 74 16.02 12.76 32.14
CA GLN A 74 16.87 13.54 31.22
C GLN A 74 18.20 13.91 31.87
N SER A 75 19.29 13.60 31.18
CA SER A 75 20.65 14.06 31.45
C SER A 75 21.46 13.93 30.16
N ASP A 76 22.62 14.60 30.07
CA ASP A 76 23.50 14.48 28.89
C ASP A 76 24.03 13.05 28.72
N GLU A 77 24.28 12.36 29.84
CA GLU A 77 24.72 10.96 29.84
C GLU A 77 23.61 10.02 29.35
N LEU A 78 22.36 10.24 29.79
CA LEU A 78 21.19 9.50 29.29
C LEU A 78 20.98 9.74 27.79
N LYS A 79 21.08 10.98 27.31
CA LYS A 79 20.96 11.31 25.87
C LYS A 79 22.04 10.60 25.05
N LYS A 80 23.29 10.63 25.52
CA LYS A 80 24.42 9.94 24.86
C LYS A 80 24.22 8.42 24.85
N LEU A 81 23.81 7.84 25.97
CA LEU A 81 23.54 6.40 26.07
C LEU A 81 22.41 5.97 25.14
N ARG A 82 21.28 6.69 25.13
CA ARG A 82 20.14 6.44 24.24
C ARG A 82 20.55 6.53 22.77
N ARG A 83 21.34 7.55 22.38
CA ARG A 83 21.86 7.70 21.01
C ARG A 83 22.74 6.52 20.61
N ASN A 84 23.63 6.06 21.50
CA ASN A 84 24.49 4.91 21.23
C ASN A 84 23.69 3.61 21.09
N ILE A 85 22.69 3.39 21.96
CA ILE A 85 21.78 2.24 21.88
C ILE A 85 21.01 2.25 20.55
N LEU A 86 20.46 3.41 20.17
CA LEU A 86 19.76 3.56 18.89
C LEU A 86 20.71 3.32 17.71
N GLY A 87 21.93 3.86 17.75
CA GLY A 87 22.94 3.63 16.73
C GLY A 87 23.27 2.15 16.52
N LEU A 88 23.41 1.38 17.61
CA LEU A 88 23.59 -0.08 17.54
C LEU A 88 22.37 -0.79 16.95
N MET A 89 21.17 -0.39 17.33
CA MET A 89 19.92 -0.95 16.78
C MET A 89 19.79 -0.68 15.27
N MET A 90 20.29 0.46 14.79
CA MET A 90 20.20 0.87 13.39
C MET A 90 21.22 0.20 12.48
N LEU A 91 22.21 -0.53 13.00
CA LEU A 91 23.21 -1.23 12.18
C LEU A 91 22.57 -2.20 11.20
N GLU A 92 21.53 -2.91 11.64
CA GLU A 92 20.86 -3.94 10.86
C GLU A 92 19.58 -3.44 10.17
N HIS A 93 19.19 -2.21 10.45
CA HIS A 93 18.04 -1.54 9.84
C HIS A 93 18.47 -0.71 8.62
N PRO A 94 17.67 -0.60 7.55
CA PRO A 94 17.86 0.38 6.48
C PRO A 94 17.85 1.85 6.96
N ASN A 95 18.98 2.31 7.45
CA ASN A 95 19.10 3.52 8.29
C ASN A 95 19.63 4.75 7.55
N ALA A 96 20.08 4.62 6.29
CA ALA A 96 20.79 5.70 5.60
C ALA A 96 20.02 7.04 5.57
N CYS A 97 18.69 6.98 5.52
CA CYS A 97 17.84 8.18 5.58
C CYS A 97 17.80 8.83 6.97
N LEU A 98 18.05 8.08 8.05
CA LEU A 98 18.04 8.57 9.44
C LEU A 98 19.26 9.44 9.75
N VAL A 99 20.40 9.15 9.10
CA VAL A 99 21.67 9.87 9.27
C VAL A 99 22.01 10.80 8.09
N CYS A 100 21.07 11.01 7.16
CA CYS A 100 21.26 11.77 5.93
C CYS A 100 21.23 13.28 6.19
N GLY A 101 22.27 14.00 5.76
CA GLY A 101 22.35 15.46 5.89
C GLY A 101 21.41 16.24 4.96
N ARG A 102 20.88 15.62 3.90
CA ARG A 102 19.93 16.23 2.94
C ARG A 102 18.49 15.73 3.10
N ARG A 103 18.15 15.13 4.26
CA ARG A 103 16.82 14.55 4.49
C ARG A 103 15.71 15.58 4.30
N GLU A 104 15.85 16.78 4.86
CA GLU A 104 14.82 17.84 4.77
C GLU A 104 14.54 18.25 3.32
N GLU A 105 15.59 18.49 2.51
CA GLU A 105 15.45 18.78 1.08
C GLU A 105 14.78 17.62 0.33
N CYS A 106 15.15 16.38 0.66
CA CYS A 106 14.57 15.18 0.07
C CYS A 106 13.09 15.04 0.41
N GLU A 107 12.69 15.36 1.65
CA GLU A 107 11.30 15.29 2.09
C GLU A 107 10.43 16.39 1.52
N ALA A 108 10.98 17.60 1.33
CA ALA A 108 10.29 18.66 0.60
C ALA A 108 10.01 18.26 -0.86
N PHE A 109 10.95 17.54 -1.50
CA PHE A 109 10.77 17.03 -2.86
C PHE A 109 9.90 15.75 -2.91
N ARG A 110 9.95 14.92 -1.87
CA ARG A 110 9.25 13.62 -1.75
C ARG A 110 8.51 13.52 -0.42
N PRO A 111 7.36 14.21 -0.29
CA PRO A 111 6.61 14.20 0.95
C PRO A 111 6.10 12.79 1.28
N THR A 112 5.63 12.05 0.28
CA THR A 112 5.10 10.70 0.41
C THR A 112 6.14 9.62 0.11
N PRO A 113 6.03 8.43 0.71
CA PRO A 113 6.86 7.27 0.37
C PRO A 113 6.64 6.79 -1.07
N GLU A 114 7.70 6.40 -1.76
CA GLU A 114 7.63 5.75 -3.06
C GLU A 114 7.34 4.24 -2.89
N LYS A 115 6.51 3.71 -3.80
CA LYS A 115 6.25 2.28 -3.92
C LYS A 115 7.51 1.54 -4.37
N VAL A 116 7.83 0.42 -3.73
CA VAL A 116 8.97 -0.43 -4.09
C VAL A 116 8.72 -1.88 -3.71
N GLY A 117 9.56 -2.79 -4.21
CA GLY A 117 9.63 -4.16 -3.72
C GLY A 117 9.89 -4.22 -2.21
N ARG A 118 11.15 -4.01 -1.81
CA ARG A 118 11.67 -3.98 -0.45
C ARG A 118 11.93 -2.56 0.04
N THR A 119 11.66 -2.30 1.32
CA THR A 119 11.99 -1.00 1.89
C THR A 119 13.50 -0.91 2.09
N THR A 120 14.12 0.10 1.49
CA THR A 120 15.59 0.31 1.54
C THR A 120 15.96 1.63 2.20
N GLY A 121 14.99 2.33 2.77
CA GLY A 121 15.12 3.61 3.47
C GLY A 121 13.78 4.31 3.65
N CYS A 122 13.76 5.40 4.44
CA CYS A 122 12.52 6.08 4.84
C CYS A 122 11.69 6.60 3.66
N HIS A 123 12.31 7.06 2.57
CA HIS A 123 11.58 7.52 1.38
C HIS A 123 10.84 6.40 0.62
N THR A 124 11.11 5.14 0.96
CA THR A 124 10.41 3.96 0.44
C THR A 124 9.62 3.22 1.52
N CYS A 125 9.62 3.74 2.75
CA CYS A 125 8.99 3.11 3.90
C CYS A 125 7.58 3.67 4.08
N ASN A 126 6.58 2.79 4.05
CA ASN A 126 5.19 3.13 4.35
C ASN A 126 5.00 3.78 5.72
N ASN A 127 5.80 3.39 6.71
CA ASN A 127 5.68 3.92 8.06
C ASN A 127 6.42 5.25 8.26
N LYS A 128 6.95 5.89 7.20
CA LYS A 128 7.69 7.17 7.26
C LYS A 128 7.02 8.23 8.16
N ALA A 129 5.69 8.34 8.14
CA ALA A 129 4.92 9.34 8.87
C ALA A 129 4.56 8.95 10.33
N VAL A 130 4.72 7.68 10.69
CA VAL A 130 4.29 7.12 12.00
C VAL A 130 5.36 6.26 12.67
N CYS A 131 6.61 6.33 12.20
CA CYS A 131 7.68 5.46 12.69
C CYS A 131 8.33 6.04 13.95
N ASP A 132 8.16 5.34 15.07
CA ASP A 132 8.74 5.69 16.38
C ASP A 132 10.28 5.80 16.29
N VAL A 133 10.92 4.90 15.55
CA VAL A 133 12.39 4.89 15.36
C VAL A 133 12.86 6.16 14.66
N ARG A 134 12.10 6.65 13.67
CA ARG A 134 12.44 7.86 12.96
C ARG A 134 12.32 9.08 13.87
N HIS A 135 11.19 9.22 14.59
CA HIS A 135 10.98 10.30 15.54
C HIS A 135 12.10 10.36 16.59
N LEU A 136 12.43 9.19 17.16
CA LEU A 136 13.48 9.07 18.16
C LEU A 136 14.88 9.38 17.59
N SER A 137 15.15 9.02 16.33
CA SER A 137 16.39 9.38 15.63
C SER A 137 16.53 10.89 15.46
N GLU A 138 15.42 11.60 15.25
CA GLU A 138 15.36 13.06 15.15
C GLU A 138 15.59 13.70 16.53
N GLU A 139 14.84 13.26 17.54
CA GLU A 139 14.94 13.73 18.93
C GLU A 139 16.35 13.58 19.52
N LEU A 140 17.02 12.46 19.22
CA LEU A 140 18.37 12.17 19.72
C LEU A 140 19.49 12.75 18.85
N GLU A 141 19.17 13.40 17.73
CA GLU A 141 20.12 13.89 16.73
C GLU A 141 21.11 12.81 16.25
N LEU A 142 20.61 11.65 15.82
CA LEU A 142 21.46 10.59 15.29
C LEU A 142 22.05 10.99 13.92
N LYS A 143 23.31 11.44 13.90
CA LYS A 143 24.00 11.93 12.69
C LYS A 143 24.95 10.90 12.07
N GLU A 144 25.33 9.88 12.82
CA GLU A 144 26.30 8.87 12.42
C GLU A 144 26.05 7.53 13.14
N LEU A 145 26.55 6.46 12.54
CA LEU A 145 26.53 5.13 13.14
C LEU A 145 27.89 4.82 13.79
N PRO A 146 27.91 4.08 14.91
CA PRO A 146 29.15 3.74 15.60
C PRO A 146 30.03 2.75 14.82
N VAL A 147 29.44 1.95 13.93
CA VAL A 147 30.13 1.02 13.01
C VAL A 147 29.36 0.95 11.69
N ALA A 148 29.96 0.33 10.67
CA ALA A 148 29.31 0.15 9.37
C ALA A 148 28.02 -0.70 9.51
N PRO A 149 26.95 -0.33 8.81
CA PRO A 149 25.71 -1.11 8.82
C PRO A 149 25.89 -2.45 8.13
N VAL A 150 25.06 -3.42 8.52
CA VAL A 150 24.99 -4.77 7.94
C VAL A 150 23.57 -4.97 7.44
N TYR A 151 23.41 -5.28 6.15
CA TYR A 151 22.09 -5.59 5.60
C TYR A 151 21.92 -7.09 5.47
N HIS A 152 20.91 -7.65 6.14
CA HIS A 152 20.69 -9.09 6.20
C HIS A 152 20.26 -9.73 4.88
N GLN A 153 19.88 -8.93 3.87
CA GLN A 153 19.33 -9.42 2.60
C GLN A 153 18.17 -10.41 2.77
N ARG A 154 17.37 -10.24 3.83
CA ARG A 154 16.22 -11.13 4.06
C ARG A 154 15.22 -10.92 2.93
N PRO A 155 14.66 -12.01 2.36
CA PRO A 155 13.61 -11.89 1.37
C PRO A 155 12.40 -11.20 2.00
N LEU A 156 11.67 -10.45 1.18
CA LEU A 156 10.39 -9.91 1.61
C LEU A 156 9.36 -11.02 1.59
N GLU A 157 8.80 -11.35 2.75
CA GLU A 157 7.80 -12.41 2.83
C GLU A 157 6.44 -11.87 2.40
N ARG A 158 5.95 -12.38 1.26
CA ARG A 158 4.64 -12.05 0.66
C ARG A 158 3.75 -13.26 0.40
N GLU A 159 4.18 -14.43 0.84
CA GLU A 159 3.47 -15.70 0.64
C GLU A 159 2.09 -15.69 1.31
N ASN A 160 1.91 -14.85 2.33
CA ASN A 160 0.64 -14.71 3.04
C ASN A 160 -0.29 -13.69 2.35
N PRO A 161 -1.62 -13.84 2.45
CA PRO A 161 -2.56 -13.05 1.64
C PRO A 161 -2.69 -11.56 2.00
N PHE A 162 -2.49 -11.19 3.27
CA PHE A 162 -2.83 -9.83 3.76
C PHE A 162 -1.63 -9.03 4.28
N LEU A 163 -0.52 -9.70 4.57
CA LEU A 163 0.62 -9.11 5.27
C LEU A 163 1.87 -9.17 4.40
N ASP A 164 2.62 -8.07 4.41
CA ASP A 164 4.01 -8.05 3.96
C ASP A 164 4.92 -7.97 5.18
N ARG A 165 5.88 -8.91 5.29
CA ARG A 165 6.87 -8.94 6.37
C ARG A 165 8.26 -8.62 5.83
N ASP A 166 8.71 -7.40 6.06
CA ASP A 166 10.08 -6.98 5.76
C ASP A 166 10.92 -7.06 7.04
N LEU A 167 11.54 -8.21 7.26
CA LEU A 167 12.35 -8.46 8.45
C LEU A 167 13.67 -7.69 8.47
N ASN A 168 14.04 -7.01 7.37
CA ASN A 168 15.15 -6.05 7.38
C ASN A 168 14.78 -4.77 8.14
N LEU A 169 13.49 -4.46 8.30
CA LEU A 169 13.02 -3.31 9.10
C LEU A 169 12.82 -3.63 10.58
N CYS A 170 12.98 -4.89 10.98
CA CYS A 170 12.71 -5.34 12.34
C CYS A 170 13.80 -4.86 13.30
N ILE A 171 13.39 -4.35 14.46
CA ILE A 171 14.29 -3.96 15.57
C ILE A 171 14.22 -4.92 16.76
N LEU A 172 13.62 -6.11 16.57
CA LEU A 172 13.48 -7.16 17.58
C LEU A 172 12.84 -6.69 18.91
N CYS A 173 11.89 -5.75 18.83
CA CYS A 173 11.23 -5.19 20.02
C CYS A 173 10.28 -6.16 20.74
N GLY A 174 9.93 -7.29 20.11
CA GLY A 174 9.07 -8.33 20.67
C GLY A 174 7.60 -7.91 20.90
N ARG A 175 7.15 -6.72 20.45
CA ARG A 175 5.75 -6.29 20.58
C ARG A 175 4.80 -7.25 19.85
N CYS A 176 5.13 -7.61 18.61
CA CYS A 176 4.36 -8.53 17.78
C CYS A 176 4.26 -9.95 18.36
N VAL A 177 5.34 -10.46 18.93
CA VAL A 177 5.39 -11.76 19.62
C VAL A 177 4.50 -11.74 20.86
N ARG A 178 4.65 -10.72 21.71
CA ARG A 178 3.86 -10.59 22.94
C ARG A 178 2.38 -10.40 22.67
N VAL A 179 1.98 -9.53 21.73
CA VAL A 179 0.55 -9.37 21.43
C VAL A 179 -0.06 -10.66 20.88
N CYS A 180 0.67 -11.40 20.03
CA CYS A 180 0.20 -12.67 19.48
C CYS A 180 0.02 -13.76 20.56
N LYS A 181 0.86 -13.74 21.59
CA LYS A 181 0.81 -14.72 22.69
C LYS A 181 -0.13 -14.30 23.83
N GLU A 182 -0.01 -13.08 24.32
CA GLU A 182 -0.64 -12.59 25.55
C GLU A 182 -2.10 -12.15 25.31
N HIS A 183 -2.37 -11.44 24.23
CA HIS A 183 -3.72 -10.94 23.93
C HIS A 183 -4.51 -11.92 23.09
N GLN A 184 -3.86 -12.49 22.07
CA GLN A 184 -4.53 -13.35 21.10
C GLN A 184 -4.50 -14.84 21.47
N GLY A 185 -3.66 -15.23 22.45
CA GLY A 185 -3.53 -16.63 22.88
C GLY A 185 -2.98 -17.59 21.82
N ALA A 186 -2.48 -17.08 20.70
CA ALA A 186 -2.13 -17.88 19.52
C ALA A 186 -0.64 -18.29 19.50
N GLY A 187 0.27 -17.35 19.77
CA GLY A 187 1.72 -17.63 19.83
C GLY A 187 2.33 -18.11 18.51
N VAL A 188 1.79 -17.67 17.37
CA VAL A 188 2.20 -18.09 16.01
C VAL A 188 3.62 -17.64 15.64
N ILE A 189 4.05 -16.49 16.16
CA ILE A 189 5.37 -15.91 15.90
C ILE A 189 6.16 -15.75 17.19
N ASP A 190 7.47 -15.98 17.13
CA ASP A 190 8.41 -15.82 18.23
C ASP A 190 9.75 -15.23 17.75
N LEU A 191 10.67 -14.96 18.67
CA LEU A 191 12.06 -14.60 18.37
C LEU A 191 12.88 -15.87 18.15
N VAL A 192 13.31 -16.08 16.91
CA VAL A 192 14.08 -17.24 16.46
C VAL A 192 15.53 -16.82 16.19
N GLY A 193 16.47 -17.71 16.51
CA GLY A 193 17.91 -17.49 16.28
C GLY A 193 18.62 -16.78 17.45
N ARG A 194 19.86 -16.34 17.21
CA ARG A 194 20.72 -15.66 18.20
C ARG A 194 21.67 -14.66 17.52
N GLY A 195 22.08 -13.63 18.25
CA GLY A 195 22.97 -12.59 17.73
C GLY A 195 22.35 -11.89 16.53
N SER A 196 23.16 -11.57 15.51
CA SER A 196 22.72 -10.94 14.26
C SER A 196 21.73 -11.80 13.46
N ASN A 197 21.71 -13.12 13.67
CA ASN A 197 20.76 -14.01 13.01
C ASN A 197 19.37 -14.04 13.70
N ALA A 198 19.19 -13.29 14.79
CA ALA A 198 17.90 -13.20 15.46
C ALA A 198 16.84 -12.50 14.59
N HIS A 199 15.63 -13.06 14.55
CA HIS A 199 14.52 -12.53 13.77
C HIS A 199 13.17 -12.97 14.33
N VAL A 200 12.10 -12.27 13.96
CA VAL A 200 10.73 -12.70 14.24
C VAL A 200 10.36 -13.76 13.22
N GLY A 201 10.03 -14.97 13.66
CA GLY A 201 9.78 -16.12 12.79
C GLY A 201 8.76 -17.10 13.37
N GLN A 202 8.38 -18.09 12.57
CA GLN A 202 7.54 -19.22 12.94
C GLN A 202 8.39 -20.40 13.44
N ALA A 203 7.77 -21.31 14.19
CA ALA A 203 8.39 -22.60 14.47
C ALA A 203 8.61 -23.39 13.16
N PHE A 204 9.74 -24.10 13.08
CA PHE A 204 10.07 -25.00 11.96
C PHE A 204 10.02 -24.38 10.55
N TYR A 205 10.17 -23.06 10.42
CA TYR A 205 10.12 -22.34 9.13
C TYR A 205 8.80 -22.50 8.36
N GLN A 206 7.70 -22.74 9.07
CA GLN A 206 6.36 -22.78 8.49
C GLN A 206 5.91 -21.41 7.99
N THR A 207 4.98 -21.39 7.04
CA THR A 207 4.22 -20.18 6.68
C THR A 207 3.32 -19.74 7.84
N LEU A 208 2.80 -18.50 7.81
CA LEU A 208 1.85 -18.06 8.85
C LEU A 208 0.59 -18.92 8.84
N ILE A 209 0.13 -19.35 7.66
CA ILE A 209 -1.07 -20.18 7.52
C ILE A 209 -0.84 -21.56 8.16
N GLU A 210 0.27 -22.22 7.83
CA GLU A 210 0.63 -23.53 8.41
C GLU A 210 0.84 -23.47 9.92
N ALA A 211 1.35 -22.35 10.43
CA ALA A 211 1.52 -22.09 11.86
C ALA A 211 0.22 -21.67 12.57
N GLY A 212 -0.92 -21.61 11.88
CA GLY A 212 -2.24 -21.35 12.47
C GLY A 212 -2.61 -19.87 12.63
N CYS A 213 -2.03 -18.96 11.86
CA CYS A 213 -2.41 -17.55 11.88
C CYS A 213 -3.83 -17.33 11.33
N THR A 214 -4.68 -16.65 12.10
CA THR A 214 -6.04 -16.27 11.68
C THR A 214 -6.14 -14.88 11.05
N PHE A 215 -5.01 -14.18 10.90
CA PHE A 215 -4.92 -12.83 10.34
C PHE A 215 -5.78 -11.79 11.09
N CYS A 216 -5.66 -11.73 12.42
CA CYS A 216 -6.32 -10.68 13.23
C CYS A 216 -5.68 -9.28 13.09
N GLY A 217 -4.43 -9.21 12.62
CA GLY A 217 -3.72 -7.95 12.36
C GLY A 217 -3.09 -7.25 13.58
N SER A 218 -3.28 -7.74 14.81
CA SER A 218 -2.75 -7.09 16.03
C SER A 218 -1.24 -6.91 16.02
N CYS A 219 -0.49 -7.80 15.36
CA CYS A 219 0.96 -7.67 15.22
C CYS A 219 1.38 -6.48 14.33
N VAL A 220 0.55 -6.09 13.37
CA VAL A 220 0.73 -4.90 12.53
C VAL A 220 0.48 -3.65 13.36
N ASP A 221 -0.58 -3.65 14.18
CA ASP A 221 -0.99 -2.48 14.98
C ASP A 221 0.08 -2.07 16.00
N VAL A 222 0.81 -3.02 16.57
CA VAL A 222 1.83 -2.76 17.60
C VAL A 222 3.25 -2.57 17.03
N CYS A 223 3.46 -2.72 15.71
CA CYS A 223 4.79 -2.64 15.12
C CYS A 223 5.32 -1.19 15.13
N PRO A 224 6.45 -0.87 15.80
CA PRO A 224 7.00 0.50 15.85
C PRO A 224 7.74 0.90 14.56
N THR A 225 7.95 -0.05 13.66
CA THR A 225 8.60 0.15 12.36
C THR A 225 7.67 -0.32 11.24
N GLY A 226 8.12 -0.37 9.99
CA GLY A 226 7.35 -0.94 8.88
C GLY A 226 7.52 -2.45 8.69
N SER A 227 8.11 -3.17 9.66
CA SER A 227 8.47 -4.58 9.46
C SER A 227 7.28 -5.50 9.23
N LEU A 228 6.14 -5.22 9.88
CA LEU A 228 4.87 -5.89 9.63
C LEU A 228 3.91 -4.85 9.09
N SER A 229 3.38 -5.08 7.89
CA SER A 229 2.51 -4.12 7.22
C SER A 229 1.32 -4.81 6.56
N GLU A 230 0.16 -4.15 6.64
CA GLU A 230 -1.00 -4.53 5.84
C GLU A 230 -0.74 -4.20 4.37
N ARG A 231 -0.84 -5.21 3.50
CA ARG A 231 -0.47 -5.11 2.08
C ARG A 231 -1.25 -4.02 1.33
N TYR A 232 -2.54 -3.90 1.63
CA TYR A 232 -3.41 -2.89 1.03
C TYR A 232 -3.12 -1.50 1.61
N ALA A 233 -3.22 -1.35 2.94
CA ALA A 233 -3.13 -0.06 3.62
C ALA A 233 -1.75 0.62 3.52
N LYS A 234 -0.67 -0.15 3.43
CA LYS A 234 0.70 0.40 3.54
C LYS A 234 1.02 1.49 2.50
N TRP A 235 0.36 1.51 1.35
CA TRP A 235 0.65 2.51 0.33
C TRP A 235 -0.10 3.83 0.51
N TYR A 236 -1.13 3.86 1.35
CA TYR A 236 -1.90 5.06 1.65
C TYR A 236 -1.27 5.92 2.76
N GLY A 237 -0.27 5.40 3.47
CA GLY A 237 0.42 6.13 4.53
C GLY A 237 -0.41 6.24 5.82
N ARG A 238 -0.32 7.39 6.49
CA ARG A 238 -1.05 7.64 7.74
C ARG A 238 -2.50 8.07 7.41
N PRO A 239 -3.52 7.41 7.97
CA PRO A 239 -4.91 7.89 7.86
C PRO A 239 -5.07 9.33 8.38
N ASP A 240 -5.92 10.11 7.71
CA ASP A 240 -6.29 11.48 8.12
C ASP A 240 -7.02 11.48 9.47
N GLY A 241 -7.76 10.41 9.72
CA GLY A 241 -8.49 10.16 10.95
C GLY A 241 -8.99 8.73 11.04
N TYR A 242 -9.54 8.40 12.21
CA TYR A 242 -10.27 7.15 12.45
C TYR A 242 -11.69 7.48 12.89
N GLY A 243 -12.66 6.77 12.33
CA GLY A 243 -14.06 6.80 12.76
C GLY A 243 -14.51 5.44 13.26
N ALA A 244 -15.24 5.42 14.39
CA ALA A 244 -15.84 4.20 14.92
C ALA A 244 -17.11 3.87 14.13
N THR A 245 -17.29 2.61 13.74
CA THR A 245 -18.50 2.09 13.09
C THR A 245 -18.64 0.59 13.38
N THR A 246 -19.71 -0.04 12.89
CA THR A 246 -20.02 -1.46 13.15
C THR A 246 -19.87 -2.31 11.89
N CYS A 247 -19.10 -3.40 11.94
CA CYS A 247 -18.96 -4.33 10.82
C CYS A 247 -20.30 -4.86 10.30
N ALA A 248 -20.64 -4.57 9.04
CA ALA A 248 -21.87 -5.04 8.40
C ALA A 248 -21.69 -6.36 7.61
N LEU A 249 -20.48 -6.92 7.57
CA LEU A 249 -20.18 -8.10 6.75
C LEU A 249 -20.80 -9.39 7.31
N CYS A 250 -21.12 -9.47 8.61
CA CYS A 250 -21.78 -10.63 9.22
C CYS A 250 -22.58 -10.24 10.47
N PRO A 251 -23.48 -11.11 10.97
CA PRO A 251 -24.33 -10.81 12.14
C PRO A 251 -23.57 -10.57 13.45
N GLU A 252 -22.28 -10.86 13.53
CA GLU A 252 -21.48 -10.56 14.72
C GLU A 252 -21.45 -9.06 15.05
N ALA A 253 -21.58 -8.17 14.05
CA ALA A 253 -21.65 -6.72 14.26
C ALA A 253 -20.49 -6.18 15.15
N CYS A 254 -19.25 -6.53 14.81
CA CYS A 254 -18.06 -6.10 15.56
C CYS A 254 -17.88 -4.58 15.50
N ALA A 255 -17.61 -3.93 16.64
CA ALA A 255 -17.23 -2.52 16.65
C ALA A 255 -15.78 -2.37 16.15
N LEU A 256 -15.57 -1.46 15.21
CA LEU A 256 -14.29 -1.24 14.56
C LEU A 256 -14.01 0.25 14.34
N ASN A 257 -12.73 0.59 14.28
CA ASN A 257 -12.24 1.89 13.84
C ASN A 257 -11.77 1.76 12.39
N VAL A 258 -12.40 2.49 11.47
CA VAL A 258 -11.94 2.61 10.07
C VAL A 258 -11.05 3.83 9.94
N GLY A 259 -9.85 3.64 9.40
CA GLY A 259 -8.97 4.73 8.99
C GLY A 259 -9.30 5.16 7.57
N ALA A 260 -9.37 6.47 7.31
CA ALA A 260 -9.63 7.00 5.97
C ALA A 260 -8.52 7.97 5.51
N VAL A 261 -8.28 8.02 4.19
CA VAL A 261 -7.43 9.00 3.51
C VAL A 261 -8.23 9.60 2.35
N ASP A 262 -8.35 10.93 2.31
CA ASP A 262 -9.15 11.65 1.29
C ASP A 262 -10.61 11.17 1.20
N GLY A 263 -11.15 10.65 2.32
CA GLY A 263 -12.48 10.07 2.40
C GLY A 263 -12.60 8.63 1.89
N GLN A 264 -11.51 7.97 1.48
CA GLN A 264 -11.49 6.54 1.16
C GLN A 264 -11.08 5.72 2.37
N ALA A 265 -11.76 4.60 2.66
CA ALA A 265 -11.36 3.68 3.72
C ALA A 265 -10.03 3.00 3.34
N VAL A 266 -9.02 3.00 4.21
CA VAL A 266 -7.69 2.43 3.90
C VAL A 266 -7.28 1.28 4.80
N CYS A 267 -7.78 1.24 6.03
CA CYS A 267 -7.55 0.16 6.99
C CYS A 267 -8.66 0.11 8.05
N SER A 268 -8.70 -0.99 8.81
CA SER A 268 -9.63 -1.17 9.92
C SER A 268 -8.97 -1.87 11.10
N LYS A 269 -9.37 -1.53 12.33
CA LYS A 269 -8.90 -2.18 13.56
C LYS A 269 -10.02 -2.36 14.56
N ALA A 270 -9.85 -3.29 15.49
CA ALA A 270 -10.81 -3.48 16.58
C ALA A 270 -10.96 -2.19 17.39
N LEU A 271 -12.17 -1.85 17.81
CA LEU A 271 -12.38 -0.74 18.75
C LEU A 271 -11.81 -1.11 20.13
N ASP A 272 -12.08 -2.33 20.60
CA ASP A 272 -11.41 -2.97 21.73
C ASP A 272 -10.25 -3.84 21.23
N GLN A 273 -9.01 -3.44 21.52
CA GLN A 273 -7.82 -4.12 21.01
C GLN A 273 -7.51 -5.44 21.73
N ASN A 274 -8.19 -5.74 22.84
CA ASN A 274 -8.00 -6.99 23.57
C ASN A 274 -8.66 -8.18 22.85
N VAL A 275 -9.69 -7.92 22.02
CA VAL A 275 -10.41 -8.96 21.29
C VAL A 275 -10.19 -8.79 19.78
N PRO A 276 -9.73 -9.82 19.07
CA PRO A 276 -9.44 -9.71 17.65
C PRO A 276 -10.70 -9.56 16.79
N LEU A 277 -10.54 -8.83 15.68
CA LEU A 277 -11.45 -8.95 14.54
C LEU A 277 -11.09 -10.20 13.72
N CYS A 278 -12.07 -10.72 12.97
CA CYS A 278 -11.81 -11.70 11.93
C CYS A 278 -11.17 -11.05 10.70
N VAL A 279 -10.67 -11.86 9.78
CA VAL A 279 -10.05 -11.41 8.51
C VAL A 279 -10.96 -10.46 7.71
N LEU A 280 -12.27 -10.66 7.75
CA LEU A 280 -13.23 -9.78 7.07
C LEU A 280 -13.22 -8.36 7.66
N GLY A 281 -13.38 -8.27 8.98
CA GLY A 281 -13.41 -6.99 9.69
C GLY A 281 -12.05 -6.30 9.73
N ARG A 282 -10.94 -7.05 9.65
CA ARG A 282 -9.58 -6.49 9.68
C ARG A 282 -9.09 -6.05 8.30
N PHE A 283 -9.16 -6.93 7.30
CA PHE A 283 -8.46 -6.76 6.02
C PHE A 283 -9.39 -6.60 4.82
N SER A 284 -10.69 -6.95 4.93
CA SER A 284 -11.60 -6.88 3.78
C SER A 284 -12.32 -5.54 3.64
N VAL A 285 -12.49 -4.77 4.73
CA VAL A 285 -13.28 -3.52 4.73
C VAL A 285 -12.79 -2.54 3.65
N ALA A 286 -11.49 -2.24 3.63
CA ALA A 286 -10.95 -1.24 2.72
C ALA A 286 -10.96 -1.72 1.26
N GLU A 287 -10.52 -2.95 0.98
CA GLU A 287 -10.48 -3.48 -0.40
C GLU A 287 -11.91 -3.68 -0.95
N PHE A 288 -12.87 -4.11 -0.13
CA PHE A 288 -14.27 -4.25 -0.51
C PHE A 288 -14.97 -2.92 -0.76
N LEU A 289 -14.70 -1.87 0.02
CA LEU A 289 -15.34 -0.56 -0.22
C LEU A 289 -14.72 0.14 -1.44
N ASN A 290 -13.43 -0.07 -1.71
CA ASN A 290 -12.73 0.56 -2.84
C ASN A 290 -12.64 -0.34 -4.09
N GLY A 291 -13.52 -1.33 -4.26
CA GLY A 291 -13.54 -2.19 -5.46
C GLY A 291 -13.59 -1.37 -6.75
N THR A 292 -12.87 -1.81 -7.80
CA THR A 292 -12.80 -1.03 -9.07
C THR A 292 -14.08 -1.11 -9.86
N ASP A 293 -14.88 -2.14 -9.61
CA ASP A 293 -16.16 -2.42 -10.24
C ASP A 293 -17.34 -1.95 -9.39
N ARG A 294 -17.11 -1.15 -8.33
CA ARG A 294 -18.20 -0.49 -7.58
C ARG A 294 -19.09 0.33 -8.51
N LEU A 295 -20.41 0.20 -8.34
CA LEU A 295 -21.38 1.03 -9.05
C LEU A 295 -21.26 2.47 -8.57
N GLN A 296 -20.93 3.37 -9.50
CA GLN A 296 -20.69 4.80 -9.22
C GLN A 296 -21.77 5.72 -9.78
N PHE A 297 -22.53 5.26 -10.75
CA PHE A 297 -23.50 6.08 -11.48
C PHE A 297 -24.81 5.31 -11.65
N PRO A 298 -25.94 6.02 -11.77
CA PRO A 298 -27.18 5.41 -12.26
C PRO A 298 -27.00 4.88 -13.69
N TYR A 299 -27.67 3.77 -14.01
CA TYR A 299 -27.76 3.24 -15.36
C TYR A 299 -29.22 3.08 -15.78
N SER A 300 -29.48 3.33 -17.05
CA SER A 300 -30.78 3.08 -17.68
C SER A 300 -30.60 2.23 -18.92
N ARG A 301 -31.53 1.29 -19.13
CA ARG A 301 -31.54 0.44 -20.31
C ARG A 301 -31.92 1.23 -21.56
N VAL A 302 -31.10 1.10 -22.59
CA VAL A 302 -31.36 1.65 -23.93
C VAL A 302 -31.16 0.54 -24.94
N GLY A 303 -32.26 -0.06 -25.39
CA GLY A 303 -32.22 -1.28 -26.20
C GLY A 303 -31.63 -2.45 -25.40
N SER A 304 -30.58 -3.08 -25.93
CA SER A 304 -29.94 -4.25 -25.29
C SER A 304 -28.81 -3.90 -24.32
N VAL A 305 -28.51 -2.63 -24.08
CA VAL A 305 -27.36 -2.22 -23.26
C VAL A 305 -27.75 -1.24 -22.15
N LEU A 306 -27.07 -1.37 -21.00
CA LEU A 306 -27.11 -0.36 -19.95
C LEU A 306 -26.19 0.80 -20.30
N ARG A 307 -26.71 2.01 -20.14
CA ARG A 307 -25.94 3.24 -20.33
C ARG A 307 -25.96 4.05 -19.04
N GLN A 308 -24.81 4.61 -18.71
CA GLN A 308 -24.68 5.58 -17.63
C GLN A 308 -25.69 6.73 -17.86
N SER A 309 -26.42 7.09 -16.82
CA SER A 309 -27.46 8.12 -16.84
C SER A 309 -27.23 9.13 -15.71
N ASP A 310 -27.77 10.33 -15.88
CA ASP A 310 -27.89 11.27 -14.76
C ASP A 310 -29.00 10.82 -13.79
N TRP A 311 -28.88 11.21 -12.53
CA TRP A 311 -29.82 10.85 -11.47
C TRP A 311 -31.26 11.29 -11.77
N ARG A 312 -31.44 12.52 -12.23
CA ARG A 312 -32.78 13.08 -12.48
C ARG A 312 -33.51 12.29 -13.57
N LEU A 313 -32.86 12.06 -14.71
CA LEU A 313 -33.43 11.31 -15.82
C LEU A 313 -33.66 9.83 -15.47
N ALA A 314 -32.73 9.21 -14.75
CA ALA A 314 -32.89 7.82 -14.31
C ALA A 314 -34.09 7.66 -13.38
N LEU A 315 -34.25 8.57 -12.41
CA LEU A 315 -35.41 8.60 -11.50
C LEU A 315 -36.72 8.86 -12.26
N GLU A 316 -36.77 9.88 -13.12
CA GLU A 316 -37.97 10.20 -13.91
C GLU A 316 -38.45 9.00 -14.73
N LYS A 317 -37.52 8.32 -15.42
CA LYS A 317 -37.85 7.14 -16.22
C LYS A 317 -38.21 5.92 -15.37
N ALA A 318 -37.49 5.66 -14.29
CA ALA A 318 -37.80 4.56 -13.38
C ALA A 318 -39.19 4.73 -12.75
N CYS A 319 -39.53 5.94 -12.31
CA CYS A 319 -40.84 6.25 -11.74
C CYS A 319 -41.97 6.16 -12.78
N ALA A 320 -41.76 6.70 -13.98
CA ALA A 320 -42.72 6.55 -15.06
C ALA A 320 -42.97 5.08 -15.42
N GLY A 321 -41.92 4.24 -15.37
CA GLY A 321 -42.02 2.80 -15.54
C GLY A 321 -42.71 2.10 -14.38
N LEU A 322 -42.46 2.50 -13.13
CA LEU A 322 -43.03 1.88 -11.92
C LEU A 322 -44.50 2.24 -11.68
N ALA A 323 -44.93 3.44 -12.06
CA ALA A 323 -46.27 3.97 -11.77
C ALA A 323 -47.45 3.04 -12.15
N PRO A 324 -47.42 2.26 -13.25
CA PRO A 324 -48.49 1.33 -13.61
C PRO A 324 -48.61 0.08 -12.72
N PHE A 325 -47.60 -0.24 -11.92
CA PHE A 325 -47.53 -1.48 -11.14
C PHE A 325 -47.81 -1.19 -9.67
N GLN A 326 -49.09 -1.26 -9.26
CA GLN A 326 -49.50 -1.10 -7.85
C GLN A 326 -50.21 -2.37 -7.35
N GLY A 327 -50.36 -2.52 -6.03
CA GLY A 327 -51.03 -3.69 -5.47
C GLY A 327 -50.19 -4.96 -5.64
N GLY A 328 -50.84 -6.06 -6.02
CA GLY A 328 -50.18 -7.36 -6.20
C GLY A 328 -49.15 -7.41 -7.34
N ASP A 329 -49.12 -6.41 -8.23
CA ASP A 329 -48.23 -6.38 -9.40
C ASP A 329 -46.79 -5.96 -9.07
N PHE A 330 -46.56 -5.35 -7.90
CA PHE A 330 -45.26 -4.85 -7.47
C PHE A 330 -44.72 -5.61 -6.27
N ALA A 331 -43.42 -5.86 -6.22
CA ALA A 331 -42.73 -6.33 -5.01
C ALA A 331 -41.45 -5.56 -4.72
N PHE A 332 -41.14 -5.41 -3.43
CA PHE A 332 -39.84 -4.94 -2.96
C PHE A 332 -39.09 -6.10 -2.31
N VAL A 333 -37.86 -6.36 -2.74
CA VAL A 333 -37.05 -7.46 -2.20
C VAL A 333 -35.75 -6.93 -1.59
N CYS A 334 -35.56 -7.11 -0.28
CA CYS A 334 -34.33 -6.76 0.44
C CYS A 334 -33.83 -7.90 1.33
N ASP A 335 -32.61 -7.76 1.85
CA ASP A 335 -32.09 -8.62 2.92
C ASP A 335 -31.85 -7.84 4.22
N THR A 336 -31.49 -8.57 5.29
CA THR A 336 -31.21 -7.96 6.60
C THR A 336 -29.86 -7.22 6.68
N THR A 337 -29.12 -7.05 5.58
CA THR A 337 -27.88 -6.25 5.57
C THR A 337 -28.11 -4.77 5.29
N SER A 338 -29.27 -4.38 4.74
CA SER A 338 -29.74 -2.99 4.74
C SER A 338 -29.99 -2.52 6.17
N THR A 339 -29.83 -1.21 6.41
CA THR A 339 -30.03 -0.66 7.76
C THR A 339 -31.47 -0.81 8.23
N LEU A 340 -31.71 -0.76 9.54
CA LEU A 340 -33.06 -0.81 10.09
C LEU A 340 -33.90 0.38 9.58
N GLU A 341 -33.28 1.55 9.42
CA GLU A 341 -33.87 2.74 8.83
C GLU A 341 -34.23 2.54 7.34
N ASP A 342 -33.31 1.98 6.54
CA ASP A 342 -33.58 1.63 5.14
C ASP A 342 -34.80 0.70 5.02
N ARG A 343 -34.81 -0.39 5.79
CA ARG A 343 -35.89 -1.38 5.80
C ARG A 343 -37.24 -0.79 6.21
N HIS A 344 -37.24 0.17 7.15
CA HIS A 344 -38.46 0.89 7.52
C HIS A 344 -38.98 1.71 6.33
N VAL A 345 -38.11 2.46 5.66
CA VAL A 345 -38.48 3.24 4.47
C VAL A 345 -38.95 2.35 3.32
N PHE A 346 -38.30 1.22 3.08
CA PHE A 346 -38.71 0.26 2.05
C PHE A 346 -40.10 -0.30 2.30
N ARG A 347 -40.39 -0.67 3.56
CA ARG A 347 -41.70 -1.20 3.96
C ARG A 347 -42.80 -0.16 3.77
N ARG A 348 -42.56 1.09 4.20
CA ARG A 348 -43.51 2.19 3.99
C ARG A 348 -43.71 2.49 2.50
N PHE A 349 -42.64 2.56 1.71
CA PHE A 349 -42.73 2.73 0.26
C PHE A 349 -43.59 1.64 -0.40
N THR A 350 -43.36 0.38 -0.03
CA THR A 350 -44.10 -0.75 -0.58
C THR A 350 -45.58 -0.69 -0.23
N ASN A 351 -45.90 -0.46 1.05
CA ASN A 351 -47.26 -0.54 1.56
C ASN A 351 -48.09 0.73 1.28
N GLU A 352 -47.48 1.92 1.36
CA GLU A 352 -48.19 3.20 1.34
C GLU A 352 -48.13 3.88 -0.03
N ILE A 353 -47.01 3.74 -0.76
CA ILE A 353 -46.83 4.40 -2.07
C ILE A 353 -47.22 3.47 -3.20
N MET A 354 -46.73 2.22 -3.16
CA MET A 354 -47.03 1.21 -4.18
C MET A 354 -48.32 0.42 -3.88
N ASN A 355 -48.92 0.61 -2.70
CA ASN A 355 -50.10 -0.12 -2.21
C ASN A 355 -49.96 -1.65 -2.30
N SER A 356 -48.73 -2.17 -2.23
CA SER A 356 -48.42 -3.58 -2.44
C SER A 356 -48.30 -4.33 -1.12
N PRO A 357 -48.83 -5.57 -1.02
CA PRO A 357 -48.59 -6.44 0.13
C PRO A 357 -47.23 -7.16 0.06
N HIS A 358 -46.46 -7.02 -1.02
CA HIS A 358 -45.27 -7.82 -1.31
C HIS A 358 -43.96 -7.13 -0.89
N TYR A 359 -43.84 -6.81 0.40
CA TYR A 359 -42.56 -6.48 1.02
C TYR A 359 -41.85 -7.77 1.47
N ILE A 360 -40.79 -8.15 0.76
CA ILE A 360 -40.07 -9.41 0.95
C ILE A 360 -38.71 -9.13 1.57
N GLU A 361 -38.59 -9.46 2.85
CA GLU A 361 -37.36 -9.30 3.62
C GLU A 361 -36.73 -10.66 3.89
N CYS A 362 -35.52 -10.88 3.38
CA CYS A 362 -34.84 -12.16 3.47
C CYS A 362 -33.70 -12.13 4.50
N ALA A 363 -33.57 -13.19 5.30
CA ALA A 363 -32.40 -13.40 6.12
C ALA A 363 -31.34 -14.19 5.31
N PRO A 364 -30.08 -13.75 5.25
CA PRO A 364 -29.00 -14.54 4.68
C PRO A 364 -28.79 -15.85 5.45
N ASP A 365 -28.36 -16.89 4.75
CA ASP A 365 -27.86 -18.10 5.38
C ASP A 365 -26.53 -17.87 6.12
N ARG A 366 -25.95 -18.91 6.74
CA ARG A 366 -24.69 -18.80 7.48
C ARG A 366 -23.51 -18.31 6.61
N TRP A 367 -23.57 -18.56 5.30
CA TRP A 367 -22.55 -18.13 4.33
C TRP A 367 -22.82 -16.76 3.75
N GLY A 368 -23.98 -16.18 4.05
CA GLY A 368 -24.42 -14.90 3.56
C GLY A 368 -25.20 -14.94 2.28
N HIS A 369 -25.56 -16.14 1.80
CA HIS A 369 -26.35 -16.30 0.60
C HIS A 369 -27.82 -16.02 0.91
N VAL A 370 -28.46 -15.27 0.04
CA VAL A 370 -29.85 -14.85 0.17
C VAL A 370 -30.64 -15.43 -1.01
N ARG A 371 -31.80 -16.00 -0.73
CA ARG A 371 -32.72 -16.46 -1.76
C ARG A 371 -34.14 -16.02 -1.44
N ALA A 372 -34.74 -15.31 -2.38
CA ALA A 372 -36.13 -14.91 -2.41
C ALA A 372 -36.85 -15.67 -3.53
N GLU A 373 -38.13 -15.93 -3.31
CA GLU A 373 -39.04 -16.43 -4.34
C GLU A 373 -40.09 -15.35 -4.59
N LEU A 374 -40.30 -14.97 -5.85
CA LEU A 374 -41.26 -13.94 -6.20
C LEU A 374 -42.70 -14.49 -6.17
N PRO A 375 -43.66 -13.80 -5.54
CA PRO A 375 -45.07 -14.18 -5.59
C PRO A 375 -45.61 -14.23 -7.01
N ALA A 376 -46.53 -15.16 -7.27
CA ALA A 376 -47.20 -15.24 -8.57
C ALA A 376 -47.99 -13.96 -8.86
N GLY A 377 -47.86 -13.44 -10.08
CA GLY A 377 -48.55 -12.21 -10.52
C GLY A 377 -47.73 -10.93 -10.35
N VAL A 378 -46.57 -10.98 -9.66
CA VAL A 378 -45.64 -9.84 -9.63
C VAL A 378 -45.07 -9.60 -11.02
N ARG A 379 -45.16 -8.36 -11.50
CA ARG A 379 -44.69 -7.91 -12.81
C ARG A 379 -43.60 -6.86 -12.72
N ALA A 380 -43.48 -6.14 -11.60
CA ALA A 380 -42.40 -5.19 -11.36
C ALA A 380 -41.71 -5.43 -10.02
N VAL A 381 -40.38 -5.34 -10.00
CA VAL A 381 -39.57 -5.53 -8.79
C VAL A 381 -38.58 -4.41 -8.58
N LEU A 382 -38.50 -3.93 -7.34
CA LEU A 382 -37.39 -3.12 -6.82
C LEU A 382 -36.59 -3.95 -5.80
N THR A 383 -35.27 -4.06 -5.96
CA THR A 383 -34.45 -4.91 -5.08
C THR A 383 -33.10 -4.32 -4.69
N THR A 384 -32.59 -4.65 -3.49
CA THR A 384 -31.30 -4.16 -2.96
C THR A 384 -30.08 -5.10 -3.21
N GLY A 385 -30.23 -6.05 -4.13
CA GLY A 385 -29.18 -6.98 -4.54
C GLY A 385 -29.72 -8.10 -5.43
N GLN A 386 -28.88 -9.10 -5.75
CA GLN A 386 -29.32 -10.27 -6.50
C GLN A 386 -29.92 -11.32 -5.57
N PHE A 387 -31.21 -11.24 -5.24
CA PHE A 387 -31.85 -12.16 -4.28
C PHE A 387 -32.73 -13.24 -4.92
N PHE A 388 -33.04 -13.12 -6.20
CA PHE A 388 -33.79 -14.11 -6.97
C PHE A 388 -33.08 -14.39 -8.29
N THR A 389 -33.46 -15.48 -8.95
CA THR A 389 -32.76 -15.99 -10.13
C THR A 389 -33.04 -15.13 -11.38
N PRO A 390 -32.10 -15.01 -12.34
CA PRO A 390 -32.35 -14.37 -13.63
C PRO A 390 -33.59 -14.93 -14.37
N ASP A 391 -33.90 -16.22 -14.21
CA ASP A 391 -35.09 -16.83 -14.78
C ASP A 391 -36.41 -16.26 -14.20
N GLN A 392 -36.42 -15.90 -12.92
CA GLN A 392 -37.57 -15.22 -12.31
C GLN A 392 -37.64 -13.77 -12.80
N ALA A 393 -36.49 -13.13 -12.99
CA ALA A 393 -36.40 -11.76 -13.51
C ALA A 393 -36.88 -11.65 -14.96
N ALA A 394 -36.66 -12.67 -15.79
CA ALA A 394 -37.07 -12.70 -17.19
C ALA A 394 -38.61 -12.63 -17.39
N GLY A 395 -39.39 -12.97 -16.36
CA GLY A 395 -40.85 -12.85 -16.36
C GLY A 395 -41.38 -11.49 -15.94
N LEU A 396 -40.52 -10.53 -15.59
CA LEU A 396 -40.92 -9.19 -15.15
C LEU A 396 -41.06 -8.22 -16.32
N ASP A 397 -42.06 -7.35 -16.24
CA ASP A 397 -42.24 -6.22 -17.15
C ASP A 397 -41.27 -5.07 -16.81
N LEU A 398 -40.83 -4.97 -15.55
CA LEU A 398 -39.88 -3.95 -15.09
C LEU A 398 -39.01 -4.44 -13.92
N LEU A 399 -37.70 -4.23 -14.00
CA LEU A 399 -36.76 -4.52 -12.94
C LEU A 399 -35.89 -3.30 -12.60
N VAL A 400 -35.93 -2.90 -11.32
CA VAL A 400 -35.06 -1.86 -10.75
C VAL A 400 -34.14 -2.49 -9.70
N VAL A 401 -32.83 -2.33 -9.89
CA VAL A 401 -31.82 -2.87 -8.97
C VAL A 401 -31.10 -1.70 -8.29
N MET A 402 -31.02 -1.75 -6.96
CA MET A 402 -30.18 -0.89 -6.13
C MET A 402 -29.07 -1.75 -5.56
N ASP A 403 -27.81 -1.51 -5.92
CA ASP A 403 -26.71 -2.36 -5.41
C ASP A 403 -25.39 -1.59 -5.38
N CYS A 404 -24.41 -2.15 -4.67
CA CYS A 404 -23.05 -1.64 -4.53
C CYS A 404 -22.10 -2.14 -5.63
N TYR A 405 -22.41 -3.27 -6.26
CA TYR A 405 -21.62 -3.92 -7.32
C TYR A 405 -22.54 -4.46 -8.42
N PRO A 406 -22.05 -4.62 -9.67
CA PRO A 406 -22.80 -5.26 -10.74
C PRO A 406 -23.02 -6.75 -10.45
N THR A 407 -24.16 -7.24 -10.86
CA THR A 407 -24.64 -8.63 -10.78
C THR A 407 -25.28 -9.06 -12.10
N GLU A 408 -25.49 -10.36 -12.30
CA GLU A 408 -26.26 -10.87 -13.45
C GLU A 408 -27.67 -10.28 -13.48
N LEU A 409 -28.28 -10.07 -12.30
CA LEU A 409 -29.57 -9.40 -12.19
C LEU A 409 -29.50 -7.94 -12.64
N SER A 410 -28.43 -7.22 -12.28
CA SER A 410 -28.24 -5.84 -12.74
C SER A 410 -28.03 -5.77 -14.25
N ASP A 411 -27.34 -6.74 -14.88
CA ASP A 411 -27.14 -6.79 -16.33
C ASP A 411 -28.46 -6.95 -17.10
N GLY A 412 -29.47 -7.56 -16.47
CA GLY A 412 -30.84 -7.70 -16.95
C GLY A 412 -31.80 -6.57 -16.56
N ALA A 413 -31.43 -5.67 -15.64
CA ALA A 413 -32.33 -4.65 -15.10
C ALA A 413 -32.64 -3.50 -16.06
N ASP A 414 -33.81 -2.87 -15.94
CA ASP A 414 -34.16 -1.67 -16.70
C ASP A 414 -33.47 -0.43 -16.14
N PHE A 415 -33.32 -0.39 -14.82
CA PHE A 415 -32.65 0.68 -14.09
C PHE A 415 -31.75 0.10 -13.00
N VAL A 416 -30.54 0.65 -12.89
CA VAL A 416 -29.60 0.30 -11.82
C VAL A 416 -29.22 1.58 -11.09
N PHE A 417 -29.41 1.61 -9.77
CA PHE A 417 -29.03 2.74 -8.92
C PHE A 417 -27.86 2.36 -8.00
N PRO A 418 -26.79 3.16 -7.95
CA PRO A 418 -25.62 2.88 -7.13
C PRO A 418 -25.93 3.12 -5.64
N ALA A 419 -25.81 2.08 -4.83
CA ALA A 419 -26.05 2.13 -3.39
C ALA A 419 -24.75 2.33 -2.59
N ALA A 420 -24.77 3.27 -1.65
CA ALA A 420 -23.79 3.41 -0.59
C ALA A 420 -24.05 2.34 0.49
N VAL A 421 -22.99 1.73 1.03
CA VAL A 421 -23.11 0.62 1.99
C VAL A 421 -22.15 0.75 3.16
N PHE A 422 -22.51 0.11 4.28
CA PHE A 422 -21.61 -0.14 5.41
C PHE A 422 -20.99 1.16 5.97
N ALA A 423 -19.66 1.35 5.88
CA ALA A 423 -18.98 2.53 6.44
C ALA A 423 -19.16 3.81 5.60
N GLU A 424 -19.98 3.77 4.56
CA GLU A 424 -20.34 4.92 3.72
C GLU A 424 -21.65 5.58 4.16
N VAL A 425 -22.38 4.98 5.12
CA VAL A 425 -23.71 5.42 5.53
C VAL A 425 -23.84 5.46 7.05
N ASP A 426 -24.65 6.40 7.53
CA ASP A 426 -25.15 6.39 8.90
C ASP A 426 -26.41 5.50 8.98
N GLY A 427 -26.61 4.82 10.11
CA GLY A 427 -27.81 4.02 10.33
C GLY A 427 -27.64 3.04 11.49
N THR A 428 -28.45 1.99 11.48
CA THR A 428 -28.46 0.96 12.52
C THR A 428 -28.51 -0.43 11.89
N VAL A 429 -27.72 -1.36 12.42
CA VAL A 429 -27.81 -2.80 12.10
C VAL A 429 -28.14 -3.59 13.37
N ALA A 430 -28.77 -4.76 13.22
CA ALA A 430 -28.96 -5.68 14.32
C ALA A 430 -27.83 -6.71 14.36
N ASP A 431 -27.32 -7.02 15.55
CA ASP A 431 -26.40 -8.13 15.74
C ASP A 431 -27.14 -9.49 15.79
N LYS A 432 -26.38 -10.58 15.97
CA LYS A 432 -26.89 -11.95 16.02
C LYS A 432 -27.94 -12.18 17.13
N ASP A 433 -27.94 -11.34 18.16
CA ASP A 433 -28.87 -11.41 19.29
C ASP A 433 -30.03 -10.41 19.12
N GLY A 434 -30.11 -9.73 17.96
CA GLY A 434 -31.13 -8.73 17.66
C GLY A 434 -30.88 -7.36 18.27
N VAL A 435 -29.70 -7.13 18.87
CA VAL A 435 -29.38 -5.86 19.52
C VAL A 435 -28.95 -4.83 18.48
N ALA A 436 -29.52 -3.63 18.57
CA ALA A 436 -29.23 -2.52 17.67
C ALA A 436 -27.81 -1.96 17.87
N ARG A 437 -27.05 -1.85 16.78
CA ARG A 437 -25.67 -1.36 16.72
C ARG A 437 -25.55 -0.20 15.72
N PRO A 438 -24.83 0.88 16.07
CA PRO A 438 -24.71 2.05 15.20
C PRO A 438 -23.80 1.78 14.02
N LEU A 439 -24.23 2.20 12.84
CA LEU A 439 -23.36 2.48 11.69
C LEU A 439 -23.12 3.98 11.62
N HIS A 440 -21.86 4.34 11.45
CA HIS A 440 -21.45 5.71 11.13
C HIS A 440 -20.77 5.75 9.77
N ALA A 441 -21.07 6.80 9.01
CA ALA A 441 -20.37 7.12 7.77
C ALA A 441 -18.97 7.62 8.10
N VAL A 442 -17.95 6.79 7.83
CA VAL A 442 -16.53 7.11 8.04
C VAL A 442 -15.82 7.41 6.72
N CYS A 443 -16.34 6.89 5.61
CA CYS A 443 -15.80 7.11 4.27
C CYS A 443 -16.90 7.62 3.32
N LYS A 444 -16.49 8.17 2.19
CA LYS A 444 -17.39 8.68 1.15
C LYS A 444 -17.81 7.53 0.24
N ALA A 445 -19.10 7.49 -0.09
CA ALA A 445 -19.62 6.61 -1.12
C ALA A 445 -18.95 6.90 -2.48
N PRO A 446 -18.73 5.89 -3.34
CA PRO A 446 -18.03 6.08 -4.59
C PRO A 446 -18.92 6.77 -5.63
N GLY A 447 -18.33 7.73 -6.37
CA GLY A 447 -19.02 8.45 -7.43
C GLY A 447 -20.26 9.21 -6.93
N LEU A 448 -21.42 8.85 -7.46
CA LEU A 448 -22.72 9.41 -7.13
C LEU A 448 -23.61 8.42 -6.37
N ALA A 449 -23.03 7.39 -5.73
CA ALA A 449 -23.78 6.44 -4.91
C ALA A 449 -24.45 7.14 -3.71
N LEU A 450 -25.66 6.69 -3.35
CA LEU A 450 -26.47 7.26 -2.26
C LEU A 450 -26.91 6.18 -1.26
N PRO A 451 -27.16 6.55 0.01
CA PRO A 451 -27.86 5.67 0.96
C PRO A 451 -29.20 5.20 0.40
N GLU A 452 -29.56 3.95 0.66
CA GLU A 452 -30.70 3.31 0.00
C GLU A 452 -32.04 3.99 0.32
N TRP A 453 -32.23 4.41 1.58
CA TRP A 453 -33.42 5.18 1.99
C TRP A 453 -33.56 6.48 1.18
N GLN A 454 -32.46 7.14 0.80
CA GLN A 454 -32.50 8.36 -0.01
C GLN A 454 -32.93 8.05 -1.44
N ILE A 455 -32.46 6.94 -2.01
CA ILE A 455 -32.87 6.48 -3.34
C ILE A 455 -34.37 6.20 -3.36
N VAL A 456 -34.88 5.49 -2.35
CA VAL A 456 -36.31 5.17 -2.24
C VAL A 456 -37.16 6.41 -1.96
N CYS A 457 -36.71 7.34 -1.12
CA CYS A 457 -37.39 8.63 -0.92
C CYS A 457 -37.41 9.45 -2.21
N ALA A 458 -36.35 9.41 -3.03
CA ALA A 458 -36.31 10.09 -4.32
C ALA A 458 -37.31 9.47 -5.31
N LEU A 459 -37.39 8.14 -5.39
CA LEU A 459 -38.40 7.43 -6.17
C LEU A 459 -39.82 7.76 -5.72
N SER A 460 -40.07 7.78 -4.41
CA SER A 460 -41.37 8.15 -3.82
C SER A 460 -41.80 9.56 -4.23
N ARG A 461 -40.90 10.55 -4.11
CA ARG A 461 -41.20 11.94 -4.49
C ARG A 461 -41.53 12.07 -5.97
N ALA A 462 -40.80 11.36 -6.83
CA ALA A 462 -41.03 11.37 -8.27
C ALA A 462 -42.33 10.63 -8.68
N LEU A 463 -42.81 9.68 -7.87
CA LEU A 463 -44.13 9.05 -8.02
C LEU A 463 -45.29 9.91 -7.48
N GLY A 464 -45.01 11.08 -6.90
CA GLY A 464 -46.04 11.94 -6.29
C GLY A 464 -46.47 11.50 -4.89
N GLY A 465 -45.72 10.61 -4.24
CA GLY A 465 -45.99 10.16 -2.88
C GLY A 465 -45.70 11.24 -1.84
N GLU A 466 -46.65 11.48 -0.93
CA GLU A 466 -46.47 12.31 0.27
C GLU A 466 -46.08 11.40 1.46
N GLY A 467 -45.16 11.84 2.33
CA GLY A 467 -44.89 11.16 3.61
C GLY A 467 -43.56 10.42 3.76
N LEU A 468 -42.72 10.31 2.71
CA LEU A 468 -41.35 9.80 2.78
C LEU A 468 -40.33 10.92 2.55
N ALA A 469 -40.26 11.85 3.50
CA ALA A 469 -39.36 13.00 3.48
C ALA A 469 -38.60 13.09 4.80
N TYR A 470 -37.44 12.45 4.85
CA TYR A 470 -36.56 12.46 6.02
C TYR A 470 -35.33 13.32 5.77
N ALA A 471 -34.88 14.04 6.80
CA ALA A 471 -33.66 14.82 6.76
C ALA A 471 -32.42 13.92 6.95
N ASP A 472 -32.51 12.94 7.84
CA ASP A 472 -31.42 12.03 8.22
C ASP A 472 -31.98 10.72 8.82
N THR A 473 -31.08 9.81 9.19
CA THR A 473 -31.47 8.53 9.80
C THR A 473 -31.97 8.68 11.25
N ALA A 474 -31.63 9.76 11.94
CA ALA A 474 -32.16 10.04 13.28
C ALA A 474 -33.67 10.34 13.24
N ALA A 475 -34.14 11.07 12.22
CA ALA A 475 -35.56 11.31 11.99
C ALA A 475 -36.33 10.01 11.72
N ILE A 476 -35.77 9.11 10.90
CA ILE A 476 -36.37 7.79 10.62
C ILE A 476 -36.43 6.97 11.91
N ARG A 477 -35.35 6.93 12.69
CA ARG A 477 -35.27 6.20 13.95
C ARG A 477 -36.27 6.70 14.99
N ALA A 478 -36.44 8.02 15.09
CA ALA A 478 -37.41 8.65 15.96
C ALA A 478 -38.85 8.23 15.58
N GLU A 479 -39.17 8.18 14.30
CA GLU A 479 -40.46 7.67 13.80
C GLU A 479 -40.66 6.18 14.14
N MET A 480 -39.60 5.37 14.05
CA MET A 480 -39.64 3.96 14.44
C MET A 480 -39.83 3.74 15.95
N GLY A 481 -39.67 4.78 16.78
CA GLY A 481 -39.67 4.67 18.24
C GLY A 481 -38.49 3.83 18.78
N ALA A 482 -37.40 3.75 18.03
CA ALA A 482 -36.24 2.93 18.37
C ALA A 482 -35.27 3.68 19.30
N ALA A 483 -34.69 2.97 20.27
CA ALA A 483 -33.68 3.53 21.16
C ALA A 483 -32.34 3.77 20.45
N ASP A 484 -31.51 4.65 21.02
CA ASP A 484 -30.19 4.91 20.48
C ASP A 484 -29.28 3.67 20.58
N PRO A 485 -28.74 3.20 19.45
CA PRO A 485 -27.91 2.01 19.42
C PRO A 485 -26.55 2.28 20.06
N LYS A 486 -25.96 1.24 20.65
CA LYS A 486 -24.64 1.32 21.29
C LYS A 486 -23.66 0.36 20.64
N PHE A 487 -22.43 0.84 20.44
CA PHE A 487 -21.32 -0.01 20.00
C PHE A 487 -21.16 -1.21 20.93
N LEU A 488 -20.77 -2.33 20.33
CA LEU A 488 -20.32 -3.50 21.07
C LEU A 488 -18.88 -3.26 21.53
N MET A 489 -18.74 -2.48 22.62
CA MET A 489 -17.48 -1.96 23.13
C MET A 489 -16.58 -3.00 23.80
N SER A 490 -17.12 -4.13 24.23
CA SER A 490 -16.36 -5.22 24.86
C SER A 490 -16.98 -6.57 24.50
N ARG A 491 -16.14 -7.59 24.42
CA ARG A 491 -16.55 -8.99 24.23
C ARG A 491 -15.78 -9.87 25.20
N GLU A 492 -16.44 -10.86 25.75
CA GLU A 492 -15.76 -11.87 26.57
C GLU A 492 -14.95 -12.85 25.71
N THR A 493 -15.41 -13.11 24.48
CA THR A 493 -14.80 -14.06 23.56
C THR A 493 -14.71 -13.49 22.15
N ALA A 494 -13.67 -13.90 21.43
CA ALA A 494 -13.52 -13.59 20.01
C ALA A 494 -14.64 -14.28 19.20
N PRO A 495 -15.17 -13.63 18.14
CA PRO A 495 -16.12 -14.28 17.26
C PRO A 495 -15.48 -15.50 16.61
N GLU A 496 -16.28 -16.55 16.37
CA GLU A 496 -15.78 -17.81 15.81
C GLU A 496 -14.96 -17.63 14.51
N PRO A 497 -15.35 -16.77 13.54
CA PRO A 497 -14.53 -16.47 12.36
C PRO A 497 -13.17 -15.80 12.63
N ALA A 498 -12.95 -15.22 13.82
CA ALA A 498 -11.65 -14.67 14.22
C ALA A 498 -10.71 -15.74 14.78
N LEU A 499 -11.27 -16.85 15.29
CA LEU A 499 -10.53 -18.01 15.77
C LEU A 499 -10.29 -19.04 14.66
N ASP A 500 -11.20 -19.10 13.68
CA ASP A 500 -11.11 -19.99 12.52
C ASP A 500 -11.61 -19.26 11.27
N ALA A 501 -10.67 -18.86 10.40
CA ALA A 501 -10.98 -18.11 9.19
C ALA A 501 -11.84 -18.90 8.19
N SER A 502 -11.92 -20.23 8.28
CA SER A 502 -12.77 -21.05 7.41
C SER A 502 -14.26 -20.89 7.69
N LYS A 503 -14.61 -20.39 8.88
CA LYS A 503 -15.99 -20.16 9.33
C LYS A 503 -16.51 -18.76 8.99
N ARG A 504 -15.73 -17.97 8.24
CA ARG A 504 -16.13 -16.64 7.77
C ARG A 504 -17.34 -16.71 6.83
N ARG A 505 -18.11 -15.61 6.80
CA ARG A 505 -19.13 -15.37 5.78
C ARG A 505 -18.47 -15.19 4.41
N MET A 506 -19.06 -15.75 3.36
CA MET A 506 -18.49 -15.74 2.00
C MET A 506 -19.16 -14.70 1.10
N TYR A 507 -20.44 -14.41 1.35
CA TYR A 507 -21.24 -13.52 0.52
C TYR A 507 -21.72 -12.30 1.31
N TYR A 508 -21.74 -11.14 0.65
CA TYR A 508 -22.45 -9.95 1.12
C TYR A 508 -23.41 -9.52 0.02
N ARG A 509 -24.72 -9.56 0.28
CA ARG A 509 -25.78 -9.33 -0.73
C ARG A 509 -25.60 -10.18 -2.01
N ASN A 510 -25.22 -11.44 -1.83
CA ASN A 510 -24.85 -12.37 -2.90
C ASN A 510 -23.63 -12.01 -3.76
N HIS A 511 -22.90 -10.94 -3.43
CA HIS A 511 -21.55 -10.73 -3.94
C HIS A 511 -20.57 -11.63 -3.21
N LEU A 512 -19.81 -12.43 -3.95
CA LEU A 512 -18.75 -13.25 -3.38
C LEU A 512 -17.59 -12.34 -2.94
N ILE A 513 -17.36 -12.23 -1.63
CA ILE A 513 -16.43 -11.24 -1.06
C ILE A 513 -15.00 -11.48 -1.55
N GLU A 514 -14.58 -12.74 -1.71
CA GLU A 514 -13.24 -13.10 -2.22
C GLU A 514 -13.01 -12.79 -3.70
N GLU A 515 -14.06 -12.44 -4.47
CA GLU A 515 -13.88 -11.89 -5.81
C GLU A 515 -13.51 -10.40 -5.77
N LYS A 516 -13.88 -9.72 -4.69
CA LYS A 516 -13.57 -8.30 -4.45
C LYS A 516 -12.30 -8.13 -3.60
N VAL A 517 -12.02 -9.11 -2.74
CA VAL A 517 -10.88 -9.12 -1.82
C VAL A 517 -10.00 -10.34 -2.11
N SER A 518 -8.99 -10.10 -2.95
CA SER A 518 -8.19 -11.17 -3.57
C SER A 518 -7.51 -12.11 -2.57
N GLY A 519 -7.03 -11.58 -1.45
CA GLY A 519 -6.33 -12.35 -0.42
C GLY A 519 -7.19 -13.44 0.25
N LEU A 520 -8.52 -13.32 0.23
CA LEU A 520 -9.40 -14.33 0.85
C LEU A 520 -9.36 -15.69 0.14
N ARG A 521 -8.97 -15.73 -1.14
CA ARG A 521 -8.89 -16.97 -1.94
C ARG A 521 -7.80 -17.93 -1.46
N GLU A 522 -6.79 -17.41 -0.76
CA GLU A 522 -5.70 -18.20 -0.19
C GLU A 522 -6.05 -18.80 1.17
N LEU A 523 -7.15 -18.36 1.78
CA LEU A 523 -7.61 -18.91 3.05
C LEU A 523 -8.56 -20.08 2.82
N PRO A 524 -8.45 -21.18 3.59
CA PRO A 524 -9.35 -22.30 3.47
C PRO A 524 -10.80 -21.83 3.66
N ALA A 525 -11.70 -22.27 2.78
CA ALA A 525 -13.13 -22.18 3.01
C ALA A 525 -13.58 -23.43 3.78
N SER A 526 -14.69 -23.31 4.52
CA SER A 526 -15.31 -24.48 5.14
C SER A 526 -15.72 -25.51 4.07
N PRO A 527 -15.48 -26.82 4.30
CA PRO A 527 -15.92 -27.89 3.40
C PRO A 527 -17.43 -27.91 3.14
N ASP A 528 -18.23 -27.39 4.07
CA ASP A 528 -19.69 -27.33 3.96
C ASP A 528 -20.18 -26.15 3.10
N CYS A 529 -19.26 -25.30 2.60
CA CYS A 529 -19.58 -24.20 1.71
C CYS A 529 -19.51 -24.66 0.26
N LYS A 530 -20.59 -24.46 -0.52
CA LYS A 530 -20.63 -24.83 -1.95
C LYS A 530 -19.56 -24.14 -2.82
N VAL A 531 -18.99 -23.03 -2.35
CA VAL A 531 -17.89 -22.31 -3.03
C VAL A 531 -16.54 -23.01 -2.85
N ALA A 532 -16.39 -23.89 -1.85
CA ALA A 532 -15.15 -24.59 -1.53
C ALA A 532 -14.68 -25.58 -2.61
N GLU A 533 -15.49 -25.85 -3.64
CA GLU A 533 -15.11 -26.68 -4.80
C GLU A 533 -14.17 -25.97 -5.80
N ARG A 534 -13.89 -24.67 -5.64
CA ARG A 534 -12.98 -23.91 -6.51
C ARG A 534 -11.50 -24.16 -6.16
N ARG A 535 -10.66 -24.37 -7.18
CA ARG A 535 -9.19 -24.46 -7.02
C ARG A 535 -8.62 -23.10 -6.60
N PRO A 536 -7.57 -23.06 -5.75
CA PRO A 536 -6.79 -21.84 -5.54
C PRO A 536 -6.29 -21.31 -6.88
N MET A 537 -6.07 -19.99 -6.97
CA MET A 537 -5.49 -19.36 -8.16
C MET A 537 -4.06 -19.87 -8.36
N GLY A 538 -3.92 -21.04 -8.99
CA GLY A 538 -2.66 -21.46 -9.58
C GLY A 538 -2.32 -20.47 -10.68
N LEU A 539 -1.30 -19.64 -10.45
CA LEU A 539 -0.75 -18.62 -11.36
C LEU A 539 -0.65 -19.10 -12.82
N LYS A 540 -0.48 -20.41 -13.03
CA LYS A 540 -0.50 -21.06 -14.35
C LYS A 540 -1.73 -20.67 -15.18
N ALA A 541 -2.94 -20.68 -14.60
CA ALA A 541 -4.16 -20.37 -15.35
C ALA A 541 -4.34 -18.87 -15.66
N ALA A 542 -3.78 -17.97 -14.85
CA ALA A 542 -3.82 -16.53 -15.11
C ALA A 542 -2.75 -16.10 -16.13
N MET A 543 -1.63 -16.82 -16.18
CA MET A 543 -0.60 -16.67 -17.22
C MET A 543 -1.06 -17.29 -18.56
N ASP A 544 -1.81 -18.40 -18.51
CA ASP A 544 -2.34 -19.08 -19.70
C ASP A 544 -3.46 -18.29 -20.43
N ALA A 545 -4.00 -17.23 -19.81
CA ALA A 545 -5.09 -16.43 -20.38
C ALA A 545 -4.63 -15.29 -21.33
N THR A 546 -3.33 -15.14 -21.56
CA THR A 546 -2.80 -14.26 -22.62
C THR A 546 -2.04 -15.09 -23.64
N ALA A 547 -2.66 -15.25 -24.81
CA ALA A 547 -2.16 -15.94 -25.99
C ALA A 547 -0.63 -16.07 -26.10
N GLU A 548 -0.16 -17.29 -26.35
CA GLU A 548 1.22 -17.57 -26.77
C GLU A 548 1.62 -16.62 -27.91
N PRO A 549 2.76 -15.91 -27.81
CA PRO A 549 3.36 -15.29 -28.96
C PRO A 549 3.83 -16.41 -29.89
N LYS A 550 3.04 -16.69 -30.94
CA LYS A 550 3.50 -17.44 -32.10
C LYS A 550 4.55 -16.60 -32.84
N GLY A 551 5.82 -16.68 -32.41
CA GLY A 551 6.96 -16.05 -33.06
C GLY A 551 8.26 -16.33 -32.32
N GLY A 552 9.14 -17.16 -32.88
CA GLY A 552 10.32 -17.73 -32.20
C GLY A 552 11.31 -16.71 -31.62
N ASP A 553 12.02 -17.11 -30.55
CA ASP A 553 13.22 -16.52 -29.89
C ASP A 553 13.32 -14.98 -29.73
N ARG A 554 12.28 -14.20 -30.04
CA ARG A 554 12.27 -12.73 -29.95
C ARG A 554 12.03 -12.28 -28.52
N PHE A 555 12.86 -11.35 -28.05
CA PHE A 555 12.79 -10.75 -26.71
C PHE A 555 12.90 -11.72 -25.54
N ARG A 556 13.60 -12.84 -25.77
CA ARG A 556 13.95 -13.79 -24.71
C ARG A 556 14.89 -13.14 -23.71
N ILE A 557 14.62 -13.32 -22.41
CA ILE A 557 15.55 -12.98 -21.33
C ILE A 557 16.68 -14.00 -21.36
N VAL A 558 17.89 -13.52 -21.68
CA VAL A 558 19.11 -14.33 -21.75
C VAL A 558 19.70 -14.51 -20.36
N GLU A 559 19.76 -13.42 -19.59
CA GLU A 559 20.28 -13.39 -18.23
C GLU A 559 19.45 -12.42 -17.40
N LYS A 560 19.21 -12.76 -16.14
CA LYS A 560 18.60 -11.89 -15.14
C LYS A 560 19.34 -12.08 -13.83
N ARG A 561 19.67 -10.97 -13.17
CA ARG A 561 20.26 -10.98 -11.84
C ARG A 561 19.73 -9.82 -11.01
N GLU A 562 19.31 -10.09 -9.77
CA GLU A 562 19.17 -9.02 -8.79
C GLU A 562 20.56 -8.57 -8.32
N ILE A 563 20.98 -7.36 -8.71
CA ILE A 563 22.33 -6.87 -8.46
C ILE A 563 22.47 -6.23 -7.08
N VAL A 564 21.40 -5.57 -6.62
CA VAL A 564 21.20 -5.02 -5.27
C VAL A 564 19.69 -5.04 -4.99
N PRO A 565 19.23 -4.92 -3.73
CA PRO A 565 17.81 -4.99 -3.40
C PRO A 565 16.91 -4.13 -4.32
N ASN A 566 15.89 -4.78 -4.89
CA ASN A 566 14.90 -4.25 -5.85
C ASN A 566 15.44 -3.95 -7.25
N THR A 567 16.72 -4.10 -7.50
CA THR A 567 17.36 -3.65 -8.75
C THR A 567 17.86 -4.85 -9.52
N HIS A 568 17.31 -5.04 -10.72
CA HIS A 568 17.55 -6.21 -11.55
C HIS A 568 18.26 -5.80 -12.84
N GLU A 569 19.39 -6.43 -13.13
CA GLU A 569 20.04 -6.36 -14.43
C GLU A 569 19.44 -7.45 -15.31
N ILE A 570 18.94 -7.06 -16.49
CA ILE A 570 18.22 -7.94 -17.39
C ILE A 570 18.82 -7.81 -18.78
N VAL A 571 19.29 -8.92 -19.31
CA VAL A 571 19.83 -9.05 -20.67
C VAL A 571 18.77 -9.70 -21.54
N VAL A 572 18.39 -9.02 -22.62
CA VAL A 572 17.32 -9.44 -23.52
C VAL A 572 17.87 -9.58 -24.93
N HIS A 573 17.49 -10.65 -25.61
CA HIS A 573 17.77 -10.82 -27.03
C HIS A 573 16.84 -9.93 -27.89
N ALA A 574 17.39 -8.84 -28.43
CA ALA A 574 16.70 -7.83 -29.21
C ALA A 574 17.65 -7.26 -30.30
N PRO A 575 17.93 -8.04 -31.37
CA PRO A 575 19.02 -7.74 -32.31
C PRO A 575 18.83 -6.41 -33.06
N ASP A 576 17.60 -6.09 -33.45
CA ASP A 576 17.30 -4.85 -34.17
C ASP A 576 17.57 -3.60 -33.31
N VAL A 577 17.36 -3.70 -32.00
CA VAL A 577 17.64 -2.64 -31.03
C VAL A 577 19.15 -2.53 -30.81
N ALA A 578 19.81 -3.66 -30.53
CA ALA A 578 21.24 -3.74 -30.23
C ALA A 578 22.11 -3.16 -31.37
N LEU A 579 21.71 -3.41 -32.63
CA LEU A 579 22.44 -2.93 -33.81
C LEU A 579 22.48 -1.40 -33.91
N LYS A 580 21.47 -0.71 -33.40
CA LYS A 580 21.30 0.75 -33.56
C LYS A 580 21.48 1.53 -32.26
N ALA A 581 21.66 0.85 -31.14
CA ALA A 581 21.73 1.45 -29.81
C ALA A 581 22.91 2.42 -29.68
N GLN A 582 22.63 3.58 -29.10
CA GLN A 582 23.62 4.61 -28.77
C GLN A 582 23.47 5.07 -27.33
N ALA A 583 24.55 5.67 -26.79
CA ALA A 583 24.56 6.16 -25.42
C ALA A 583 23.48 7.24 -25.20
N GLY A 584 22.75 7.10 -24.11
CA GLY A 584 21.68 8.01 -23.73
C GLY A 584 20.28 7.65 -24.26
N GLN A 585 20.13 6.56 -25.01
CA GLN A 585 18.84 6.08 -25.51
C GLN A 585 18.15 5.10 -24.54
N PHE A 586 16.87 4.85 -24.80
CA PHE A 586 16.04 3.92 -24.04
C PHE A 586 15.22 3.00 -24.95
N ALA A 587 14.54 2.02 -24.38
CA ALA A 587 13.54 1.20 -25.08
C ALA A 587 12.25 1.15 -24.26
N ILE A 588 11.10 1.01 -24.94
CA ILE A 588 9.82 0.68 -24.30
C ILE A 588 9.76 -0.84 -24.14
N VAL A 589 9.43 -1.30 -22.93
CA VAL A 589 9.30 -2.72 -22.61
C VAL A 589 7.89 -3.01 -22.06
N MET A 590 7.33 -4.15 -22.48
CA MET A 590 6.09 -4.72 -21.95
C MET A 590 6.37 -6.13 -21.42
N ALA A 591 6.04 -6.39 -20.15
CA ALA A 591 6.22 -7.71 -19.54
C ALA A 591 5.29 -8.74 -20.18
N ASP A 592 4.00 -8.42 -20.23
CA ASP A 592 2.94 -9.22 -20.87
C ASP A 592 2.02 -8.33 -21.74
N MET A 593 1.03 -8.94 -22.39
CA MET A 593 0.13 -8.25 -23.34
C MET A 593 -0.75 -7.15 -22.72
N VAL A 594 -0.91 -7.15 -21.39
CA VAL A 594 -1.74 -6.19 -20.66
C VAL A 594 -0.91 -5.26 -19.77
N SER A 595 0.42 -5.39 -19.80
CA SER A 595 1.32 -4.58 -19.01
C SER A 595 1.44 -3.17 -19.55
N GLU A 596 1.79 -2.24 -18.66
CA GLU A 596 2.14 -0.90 -19.10
C GLU A 596 3.36 -0.92 -20.02
N ARG A 597 3.43 0.08 -20.89
CA ARG A 597 4.58 0.35 -21.75
C ARG A 597 5.55 1.20 -20.96
N VAL A 598 6.65 0.62 -20.48
CA VAL A 598 7.58 1.31 -19.57
C VAL A 598 8.90 1.61 -20.27
N PRO A 599 9.42 2.86 -20.20
CA PRO A 599 10.73 3.20 -20.74
C PRO A 599 11.86 2.73 -19.81
N TYR A 600 12.83 2.00 -20.37
CA TYR A 600 14.07 1.62 -19.69
C TYR A 600 15.29 2.07 -20.47
N THR A 601 16.20 2.77 -19.80
CA THR A 601 17.46 3.22 -20.37
C THR A 601 18.35 2.04 -20.76
N LEU A 602 18.95 2.09 -21.95
CA LEU A 602 19.90 1.08 -22.40
C LEU A 602 21.20 1.22 -21.58
N CYS A 603 21.50 0.23 -20.75
CA CYS A 603 22.67 0.21 -19.86
C CYS A 603 23.86 -0.54 -20.47
N ASP A 604 23.62 -1.44 -21.42
CA ASP A 604 24.65 -2.09 -22.24
C ASP A 604 24.02 -2.71 -23.48
N TRP A 605 24.83 -3.07 -24.46
CA TRP A 605 24.38 -3.82 -25.64
C TRP A 605 25.55 -4.46 -26.37
N ASP A 606 25.25 -5.52 -27.12
CA ASP A 606 26.18 -6.19 -28.00
C ASP A 606 25.49 -6.52 -29.33
N ALA A 607 25.93 -5.85 -30.39
CA ALA A 607 25.39 -6.03 -31.73
C ALA A 607 25.72 -7.39 -32.35
N ALA A 608 26.80 -8.06 -31.91
CA ALA A 608 27.19 -9.37 -32.42
C ALA A 608 26.30 -10.49 -31.87
N THR A 609 25.98 -10.43 -30.57
CA THR A 609 25.07 -11.38 -29.92
C THR A 609 23.60 -10.94 -30.01
N GLY A 610 23.33 -9.72 -30.46
CA GLY A 610 21.98 -9.18 -30.60
C GLY A 610 21.32 -8.90 -29.26
N THR A 611 22.08 -8.60 -28.21
CA THR A 611 21.57 -8.41 -26.85
C THR A 611 21.59 -6.95 -26.41
N ILE A 612 20.63 -6.60 -25.56
CA ILE A 612 20.58 -5.32 -24.86
C ILE A 612 20.39 -5.56 -23.37
N THR A 613 20.93 -4.66 -22.55
CA THR A 613 20.87 -4.75 -21.10
C THR A 613 20.15 -3.54 -20.53
N PHE A 614 19.24 -3.80 -19.61
CA PHE A 614 18.57 -2.77 -18.82
C PHE A 614 18.77 -3.01 -17.33
N VAL A 615 18.71 -1.94 -16.55
CA VAL A 615 18.60 -2.02 -15.09
C VAL A 615 17.19 -1.59 -14.67
N VAL A 616 16.46 -2.53 -14.08
CA VAL A 616 15.05 -2.37 -13.68
C VAL A 616 14.95 -2.26 -12.16
N LEU A 617 14.42 -1.14 -11.68
CA LEU A 617 14.03 -0.98 -10.28
C LEU A 617 12.56 -1.43 -10.10
N GLU A 618 12.31 -2.40 -9.21
CA GLU A 618 10.95 -2.80 -8.80
C GLU A 618 10.26 -1.65 -8.06
N LYS A 619 9.38 -0.92 -8.77
CA LYS A 619 8.66 0.25 -8.27
C LYS A 619 7.13 0.14 -8.40
N GLY A 620 6.65 -0.42 -9.50
CA GLY A 620 5.23 -0.57 -9.81
C GLY A 620 4.89 -1.96 -10.36
N GLN A 621 3.65 -2.13 -10.82
CA GLN A 621 3.12 -3.43 -11.27
C GLN A 621 3.95 -4.05 -12.39
N SER A 622 4.19 -3.32 -13.49
CA SER A 622 4.95 -3.84 -14.65
C SER A 622 6.39 -4.18 -14.30
N SER A 623 7.09 -3.32 -13.53
CA SER A 623 8.44 -3.63 -13.06
C SER A 623 8.48 -4.84 -12.13
N ARG A 624 7.42 -5.08 -11.36
CA ARG A 624 7.30 -6.25 -10.49
C ARG A 624 7.06 -7.51 -11.30
N LYS A 625 6.23 -7.47 -12.35
CA LYS A 625 6.09 -8.58 -13.29
C LYS A 625 7.44 -8.95 -13.89
N ILE A 626 8.20 -7.97 -14.38
CA ILE A 626 9.55 -8.18 -14.92
C ILE A 626 10.50 -8.75 -13.87
N ALA A 627 10.46 -8.25 -12.63
CA ALA A 627 11.28 -8.76 -11.53
C ALA A 627 10.93 -10.22 -11.14
N LEU A 628 9.72 -10.69 -11.45
CA LEU A 628 9.27 -12.07 -11.21
C LEU A 628 9.50 -13.02 -12.40
N MET A 629 9.81 -12.51 -13.60
CA MET A 629 10.19 -13.34 -14.75
C MET A 629 11.58 -13.93 -14.55
N GLU A 630 11.90 -15.07 -15.15
CA GLU A 630 13.19 -15.75 -15.04
C GLU A 630 13.94 -15.79 -16.39
N ALA A 631 15.23 -16.14 -16.36
CA ALA A 631 15.98 -16.37 -17.58
C ALA A 631 15.34 -17.50 -18.40
N GLY A 632 15.12 -17.26 -19.70
CA GLY A 632 14.35 -18.12 -20.59
C GLY A 632 12.94 -17.62 -20.87
N ASP A 633 12.35 -16.78 -20.00
CA ASP A 633 11.06 -16.16 -20.27
C ASP A 633 11.16 -15.14 -21.42
N CYS A 634 10.02 -14.83 -22.04
CA CYS A 634 9.94 -13.85 -23.13
C CYS A 634 9.12 -12.64 -22.69
N LEU A 635 9.65 -11.45 -22.93
CA LEU A 635 8.89 -10.21 -22.81
C LEU A 635 7.87 -10.15 -23.96
N ALA A 636 6.65 -9.68 -23.69
CA ALA A 636 5.64 -9.52 -24.74
C ALA A 636 6.12 -8.57 -25.86
N HIS A 637 6.84 -7.50 -25.50
CA HIS A 637 7.38 -6.60 -26.51
C HIS A 637 8.55 -5.75 -26.02
N VAL A 638 9.48 -5.44 -26.93
CA VAL A 638 10.51 -4.42 -26.76
C VAL A 638 10.57 -3.53 -28.02
N THR A 639 10.49 -2.22 -27.84
CA THR A 639 10.59 -1.24 -28.94
C THR A 639 11.71 -0.25 -28.67
N GLY A 640 12.70 -0.18 -29.56
CA GLY A 640 13.79 0.78 -29.47
C GLY A 640 14.87 0.62 -30.55
N PRO A 641 16.00 1.34 -30.42
CA PRO A 641 16.22 2.40 -29.44
C PRO A 641 15.35 3.63 -29.73
N LEU A 642 14.92 4.33 -28.67
CA LEU A 642 14.12 5.55 -28.70
C LEU A 642 14.84 6.67 -27.95
N GLY A 643 14.37 7.90 -28.18
CA GLY A 643 15.01 9.12 -27.68
C GLY A 643 16.18 9.55 -28.55
N ILE A 644 16.48 10.85 -28.48
CA ILE A 644 17.66 11.46 -29.09
C ILE A 644 18.89 10.96 -28.32
N PRO A 645 19.89 10.38 -29.00
CA PRO A 645 21.13 9.97 -28.37
C PRO A 645 21.89 11.17 -27.81
N LEU A 646 22.64 10.95 -26.74
CA LEU A 646 23.45 12.00 -26.15
C LEU A 646 24.51 12.48 -27.16
N GLU A 647 24.75 13.79 -27.24
CA GLU A 647 25.83 14.33 -28.06
C GLU A 647 27.19 13.88 -27.50
N ILE A 648 27.95 13.14 -28.31
CA ILE A 648 29.28 12.65 -27.94
C ILE A 648 30.34 13.39 -28.76
N LYS A 649 31.16 14.20 -28.08
CA LYS A 649 32.32 14.90 -28.66
C LYS A 649 33.39 15.15 -27.58
N ASN A 650 34.52 15.73 -27.96
CA ASN A 650 35.57 16.11 -27.02
C ASN A 650 35.26 17.48 -26.40
N TYR A 651 34.81 17.47 -25.15
CA TYR A 651 34.54 18.65 -24.32
C TYR A 651 35.76 19.06 -23.46
N GLY A 652 36.62 18.11 -23.10
CA GLY A 652 37.68 18.29 -22.11
C GLY A 652 37.49 17.35 -20.92
N THR A 653 37.10 17.88 -19.77
CA THR A 653 36.76 17.09 -18.57
C THR A 653 35.24 16.94 -18.44
N VAL A 654 34.76 15.69 -18.43
CA VAL A 654 33.35 15.35 -18.26
C VAL A 654 33.13 14.63 -16.93
N ALA A 655 32.23 15.15 -16.10
CA ALA A 655 31.82 14.51 -14.86
C ALA A 655 30.47 13.80 -15.03
N LEU A 656 30.41 12.53 -14.66
CA LEU A 656 29.19 11.73 -14.66
C LEU A 656 28.71 11.55 -13.23
N ALA A 657 27.44 11.82 -12.94
CA ALA A 657 26.83 11.57 -11.64
C ALA A 657 25.73 10.51 -11.78
N GLY A 658 25.93 9.34 -11.17
CA GLY A 658 25.04 8.18 -11.26
C GLY A 658 24.50 7.73 -9.91
N GLY A 659 23.19 7.52 -9.79
CA GLY A 659 22.55 7.00 -8.57
C GLY A 659 21.37 6.08 -8.86
N CYS A 660 21.13 5.09 -8.00
CA CYS A 660 20.08 4.08 -8.18
C CYS A 660 20.22 3.37 -9.56
N TYR A 661 19.16 3.26 -10.37
CA TYR A 661 19.21 2.71 -11.74
C TYR A 661 20.16 3.50 -12.67
N GLY A 662 20.44 4.77 -12.33
CA GLY A 662 21.32 5.63 -13.12
C GLY A 662 22.80 5.19 -13.11
N ILE A 663 23.23 4.38 -12.14
CA ILE A 663 24.58 3.81 -12.09
C ILE A 663 24.84 2.93 -13.33
N GLY A 664 23.86 2.10 -13.73
CA GLY A 664 23.96 1.33 -14.97
C GLY A 664 23.92 2.22 -16.23
N ALA A 665 23.12 3.28 -16.21
CA ALA A 665 22.94 4.17 -17.36
C ALA A 665 24.16 5.06 -17.67
N ILE A 666 24.99 5.40 -16.68
CA ILE A 666 26.21 6.18 -16.92
C ILE A 666 27.34 5.37 -17.56
N PHE A 667 27.29 4.03 -17.52
CA PHE A 667 28.32 3.17 -18.09
C PHE A 667 28.51 3.33 -19.62
N PRO A 668 27.47 3.24 -20.47
CA PRO A 668 27.64 3.45 -21.91
C PRO A 668 28.06 4.88 -22.23
N ILE A 669 27.65 5.87 -21.42
CA ILE A 669 28.05 7.27 -21.55
C ILE A 669 29.55 7.42 -21.26
N ALA A 670 30.05 6.78 -20.18
CA ALA A 670 31.47 6.78 -19.83
C ALA A 670 32.33 6.25 -20.98
N ARG A 671 31.98 5.08 -21.53
CA ARG A 671 32.69 4.48 -22.67
C ARG A 671 32.70 5.41 -23.88
N ALA A 672 31.54 5.98 -24.23
CA ALA A 672 31.41 6.85 -25.39
C ALA A 672 32.21 8.17 -25.23
N MET A 673 32.12 8.81 -24.06
CA MET A 673 32.88 10.04 -23.77
C MET A 673 34.39 9.78 -23.71
N LYS A 674 34.81 8.65 -23.16
CA LYS A 674 36.23 8.26 -23.13
C LYS A 674 36.77 7.98 -24.53
N ALA A 675 36.01 7.27 -25.36
CA ALA A 675 36.34 7.04 -26.76
C ALA A 675 36.43 8.34 -27.59
N ALA A 676 35.67 9.37 -27.22
CA ALA A 676 35.74 10.69 -27.83
C ALA A 676 36.93 11.55 -27.35
N GLY A 677 37.79 11.02 -26.45
CA GLY A 677 39.01 11.68 -26.01
C GLY A 677 38.87 12.58 -24.77
N ASN A 678 37.76 12.49 -24.03
CA ASN A 678 37.57 13.24 -22.80
C ASN A 678 38.35 12.64 -21.62
N ARG A 679 38.68 13.47 -20.63
CA ARG A 679 38.94 13.02 -19.25
C ARG A 679 37.58 12.82 -18.58
N VAL A 680 37.28 11.61 -18.13
CA VAL A 680 35.99 11.24 -17.54
C VAL A 680 36.16 10.96 -16.05
N ILE A 681 35.37 11.65 -15.23
CA ILE A 681 35.28 11.43 -13.78
C ILE A 681 33.87 10.92 -13.49
N ALA A 682 33.73 9.77 -12.83
CA ALA A 682 32.41 9.25 -12.44
C ALA A 682 32.22 9.30 -10.93
N PHE A 683 31.13 9.94 -10.51
CA PHE A 683 30.60 9.97 -9.15
C PHE A 683 29.40 9.03 -9.06
N SER A 684 29.55 7.92 -8.35
CA SER A 684 28.46 6.97 -8.08
C SER A 684 27.96 7.15 -6.64
N GLU A 685 26.66 7.35 -6.46
CA GLU A 685 26.05 7.38 -5.13
C GLU A 685 25.17 6.15 -4.86
N ALA A 686 25.26 5.66 -3.62
CA ALA A 686 24.30 4.74 -3.05
C ALA A 686 23.89 5.23 -1.65
N ARG A 687 22.76 4.75 -1.14
CA ARG A 687 22.37 5.06 0.25
C ARG A 687 23.30 4.39 1.26
N SER A 688 23.68 3.14 0.96
CA SER A 688 24.58 2.32 1.73
C SER A 688 25.36 1.40 0.79
N HIS A 689 26.44 0.79 1.27
CA HIS A 689 27.29 -0.11 0.51
C HIS A 689 26.53 -1.27 -0.15
N TYR A 690 25.50 -1.82 0.49
CA TYR A 690 24.68 -2.92 -0.05
C TYR A 690 23.73 -2.50 -1.19
N LEU A 691 23.68 -1.21 -1.53
CA LEU A 691 22.94 -0.66 -2.69
C LEU A 691 23.89 -0.15 -3.77
N ALA A 692 25.20 -0.26 -3.57
CA ALA A 692 26.21 0.12 -4.53
C ALA A 692 26.50 -1.06 -5.48
N TYR A 693 26.55 -0.80 -6.79
CA TYR A 693 26.84 -1.83 -7.80
C TYR A 693 27.72 -1.28 -8.94
N HIS A 694 28.24 -2.17 -9.79
CA HIS A 694 29.11 -1.86 -10.94
C HIS A 694 30.37 -1.02 -10.64
N ARG A 695 30.90 -1.08 -9.41
CA ARG A 695 32.13 -0.36 -9.03
C ARG A 695 33.29 -0.64 -9.99
N GLU A 696 33.64 -1.90 -10.19
CA GLU A 696 34.76 -2.29 -11.06
C GLU A 696 34.49 -1.97 -12.53
N LYS A 697 33.26 -2.26 -13.00
CA LYS A 697 32.81 -2.00 -14.36
C LYS A 697 32.90 -0.51 -14.72
N LEU A 698 32.49 0.39 -13.81
CA LEU A 698 32.59 1.84 -14.00
C LEU A 698 34.01 2.35 -13.83
N ALA A 699 34.74 1.90 -12.80
CA ALA A 699 36.12 2.31 -12.58
C ALA A 699 37.04 1.98 -13.77
N GLY A 700 36.80 0.85 -14.45
CA GLY A 700 37.51 0.49 -15.67
C GLY A 700 37.12 1.28 -16.93
N ALA A 701 36.03 2.07 -16.88
CA ALA A 701 35.52 2.83 -18.03
C ALA A 701 35.82 4.34 -17.95
N VAL A 702 36.45 4.82 -16.88
CA VAL A 702 36.71 6.24 -16.59
C VAL A 702 38.15 6.46 -16.14
N ASP A 703 38.59 7.71 -16.12
CA ASP A 703 39.92 8.07 -15.60
C ASP A 703 39.95 8.11 -14.07
N GLU A 704 38.84 8.56 -13.47
CA GLU A 704 38.69 8.65 -12.03
C GLU A 704 37.28 8.22 -11.61
N PHE A 705 37.20 7.35 -10.60
CA PHE A 705 35.94 6.85 -10.07
C PHE A 705 35.86 7.13 -8.56
N VAL A 706 34.80 7.83 -8.17
CA VAL A 706 34.48 8.13 -6.78
C VAL A 706 33.11 7.52 -6.47
N GLN A 707 33.06 6.66 -5.44
CA GLN A 707 31.80 6.13 -4.95
C GLN A 707 31.54 6.64 -3.55
N SER A 708 30.38 7.25 -3.31
CA SER A 708 29.95 7.72 -1.99
C SER A 708 28.74 6.95 -1.48
N THR A 709 28.60 6.89 -0.16
CA THR A 709 27.41 6.37 0.51
C THR A 709 26.82 7.41 1.44
N VAL A 710 25.49 7.54 1.46
CA VAL A 710 24.81 8.53 2.31
C VAL A 710 25.08 8.27 3.81
N ASP A 711 25.16 7.00 4.22
CA ASP A 711 25.48 6.60 5.59
C ASP A 711 26.99 6.56 5.90
N GLY A 712 27.87 6.71 4.90
CA GLY A 712 29.32 6.62 5.05
C GLY A 712 29.88 5.20 5.17
N SER A 713 29.08 4.16 4.92
CA SER A 713 29.49 2.75 5.00
C SER A 713 30.64 2.36 4.08
N ASN A 714 30.94 3.15 3.04
CA ASN A 714 32.08 2.96 2.16
C ASN A 714 33.25 3.95 2.41
N GLN A 715 33.33 4.52 3.63
CA GLN A 715 34.31 5.54 4.06
C GLN A 715 34.15 6.92 3.43
N THR A 716 33.39 7.05 2.34
CA THR A 716 33.09 8.34 1.69
C THR A 716 31.63 8.71 1.93
N LYS A 717 31.38 9.55 2.95
CA LYS A 717 30.03 9.95 3.32
C LYS A 717 29.49 11.09 2.45
N GLY A 718 28.26 10.94 1.97
CA GLY A 718 27.51 11.99 1.26
C GLY A 718 26.95 11.55 -0.09
N HIS A 719 26.33 12.50 -0.78
CA HIS A 719 25.76 12.33 -2.12
C HIS A 719 26.81 12.54 -3.22
N ALA A 720 26.55 12.03 -4.42
CA ALA A 720 27.41 12.26 -5.58
C ALA A 720 27.53 13.77 -5.90
N ALA A 721 26.43 14.51 -5.72
CA ALA A 721 26.43 15.97 -5.86
C ALA A 721 27.34 16.67 -4.82
N ASP A 722 27.48 16.13 -3.61
CA ASP A 722 28.40 16.68 -2.60
C ASP A 722 29.86 16.49 -3.03
N MET A 723 30.18 15.32 -3.59
CA MET A 723 31.53 15.02 -4.09
C MET A 723 31.89 15.92 -5.28
N LEU A 724 30.95 16.11 -6.21
CA LEU A 724 31.11 17.02 -7.34
C LEU A 724 31.30 18.46 -6.87
N LYS A 725 30.45 18.95 -5.96
CA LYS A 725 30.54 20.28 -5.36
C LYS A 725 31.92 20.53 -4.77
N ASN A 726 32.44 19.57 -4.01
CA ASN A 726 33.75 19.70 -3.37
C ASN A 726 34.88 19.82 -4.39
N ARG A 727 34.83 19.10 -5.52
CA ARG A 727 35.80 19.26 -6.61
C ARG A 727 35.72 20.63 -7.28
N LEU A 728 34.52 21.09 -7.58
CA LEU A 728 34.30 22.41 -8.16
C LEU A 728 34.77 23.54 -7.23
N ALA A 729 34.48 23.42 -5.93
CA ALA A 729 34.94 24.37 -4.91
C ALA A 729 36.47 24.37 -4.73
N ALA A 730 37.13 23.22 -4.98
CA ALA A 730 38.59 23.11 -4.99
C ALA A 730 39.24 23.67 -6.27
N GLY A 731 38.45 24.18 -7.22
CA GLY A 731 38.95 24.75 -8.48
C GLY A 731 39.23 23.73 -9.58
N GLU A 732 38.74 22.48 -9.45
CA GLU A 732 38.87 21.49 -10.52
C GLU A 732 38.05 21.91 -11.75
N LYS A 733 38.69 22.00 -12.91
CA LYS A 733 38.04 22.38 -14.17
C LYS A 733 37.22 21.20 -14.72
N ILE A 734 35.90 21.37 -14.74
CA ILE A 734 34.94 20.43 -15.33
C ILE A 734 34.16 21.17 -16.42
N ASP A 735 34.19 20.66 -17.65
CA ASP A 735 33.62 21.30 -18.83
C ASP A 735 32.15 20.89 -19.08
N LEU A 736 31.75 19.71 -18.59
CA LEU A 736 30.38 19.20 -18.70
C LEU A 736 30.05 18.25 -17.53
N VAL A 737 28.86 18.40 -16.94
CA VAL A 737 28.30 17.45 -15.98
C VAL A 737 27.10 16.74 -16.60
N ILE A 738 27.01 15.41 -16.44
CA ILE A 738 25.85 14.62 -16.86
C ILE A 738 25.33 13.84 -15.65
N ALA A 739 24.10 14.14 -15.24
CA ALA A 739 23.43 13.51 -14.11
C ALA A 739 22.37 12.52 -14.59
N VAL A 740 22.47 11.27 -14.14
CA VAL A 740 21.49 10.22 -14.40
C VAL A 740 21.12 9.52 -13.09
N GLY A 741 19.86 9.63 -12.71
CA GLY A 741 19.39 9.02 -11.47
C GLY A 741 17.97 9.43 -11.16
N CYS A 742 17.65 9.44 -9.87
CA CYS A 742 16.34 9.89 -9.43
C CYS A 742 16.20 11.42 -9.58
N PRO A 743 14.97 11.96 -9.76
CA PRO A 743 14.78 13.39 -9.98
C PRO A 743 15.36 14.30 -8.88
N PHE A 744 15.35 13.84 -7.63
CA PHE A 744 15.92 14.58 -6.51
C PHE A 744 17.45 14.74 -6.65
N MET A 745 18.16 13.65 -6.97
CA MET A 745 19.61 13.67 -7.19
C MET A 745 19.97 14.61 -8.35
N MET A 746 19.22 14.55 -9.46
CA MET A 746 19.47 15.40 -10.62
C MET A 746 19.20 16.88 -10.32
N MET A 747 18.12 17.19 -9.59
CA MET A 747 17.81 18.54 -9.11
C MET A 747 18.92 19.10 -8.19
N ILE A 748 19.39 18.30 -7.22
CA ILE A 748 20.48 18.72 -6.34
C ILE A 748 21.78 18.91 -7.14
N THR A 749 22.07 18.04 -8.11
CA THR A 749 23.24 18.20 -8.99
C THR A 749 23.16 19.51 -9.79
N ALA A 750 21.98 19.85 -10.32
CA ALA A 750 21.75 21.13 -10.99
C ALA A 750 21.98 22.33 -10.06
N LYS A 751 21.45 22.26 -8.84
CA LYS A 751 21.59 23.30 -7.81
C LYS A 751 23.05 23.53 -7.40
N GLU A 752 23.83 22.46 -7.22
CA GLU A 752 25.23 22.57 -6.78
C GLU A 752 26.19 22.97 -7.91
N THR A 753 25.83 22.74 -9.18
CA THR A 753 26.66 23.11 -10.33
C THR A 753 26.40 24.53 -10.82
N ALA A 754 25.18 25.06 -10.63
CA ALA A 754 24.79 26.39 -11.11
C ALA A 754 25.72 27.54 -10.64
N PRO A 755 26.15 27.64 -9.37
CA PRO A 755 27.05 28.70 -8.92
C PRO A 755 28.43 28.71 -9.59
N HIS A 756 28.83 27.58 -10.19
CA HIS A 756 30.11 27.41 -10.86
C HIS A 756 30.01 27.62 -12.38
N GLY A 757 28.81 27.86 -12.93
CA GLY A 757 28.60 28.09 -14.36
C GLY A 757 28.94 26.88 -15.24
N VAL A 758 28.93 25.67 -14.69
CA VAL A 758 29.28 24.44 -15.42
C VAL A 758 28.04 23.90 -16.14
N PRO A 759 28.08 23.72 -17.48
CA PRO A 759 26.99 23.11 -18.23
C PRO A 759 26.61 21.75 -17.63
N THR A 760 25.33 21.56 -17.35
CA THR A 760 24.83 20.35 -16.67
C THR A 760 23.64 19.77 -17.41
N LEU A 761 23.72 18.50 -17.80
CA LEU A 761 22.64 17.76 -18.43
C LEU A 761 22.01 16.78 -17.46
N ALA A 762 20.68 16.69 -17.44
CA ALA A 762 19.93 15.72 -16.66
C ALA A 762 19.10 14.79 -17.55
N ALA A 763 19.18 13.48 -17.29
CA ALA A 763 18.39 12.47 -17.99
C ALA A 763 17.00 12.33 -17.37
N LEU A 764 16.01 12.97 -17.98
CA LEU A 764 14.64 12.93 -17.48
C LEU A 764 13.90 11.68 -17.94
N ASN A 765 13.24 11.02 -16.98
CA ASN A 765 12.30 9.93 -17.23
C ASN A 765 10.94 10.28 -16.62
N PRO A 766 10.18 11.21 -17.24
CA PRO A 766 8.78 11.46 -16.89
C PRO A 766 7.92 10.26 -17.34
N ILE A 767 6.62 10.34 -17.10
CA ILE A 767 5.68 9.32 -17.57
C ILE A 767 5.74 9.23 -19.10
N MET A 768 6.06 8.05 -19.64
CA MET A 768 6.04 7.78 -21.08
C MET A 768 5.11 6.60 -21.36
N VAL A 769 4.20 6.77 -22.32
CA VAL A 769 3.23 5.73 -22.69
C VAL A 769 3.62 5.08 -24.02
N ASP A 770 3.90 5.88 -25.05
CA ASP A 770 4.25 5.37 -26.38
C ASP A 770 5.75 5.48 -26.69
N GLY A 771 6.48 6.40 -26.05
CA GLY A 771 7.91 6.61 -26.29
C GLY A 771 8.25 7.33 -27.62
N THR A 772 7.25 7.65 -28.44
CA THR A 772 7.38 8.34 -29.75
C THR A 772 6.83 9.77 -29.75
N GLY A 773 6.23 10.22 -28.64
CA GLY A 773 5.69 11.57 -28.45
C GLY A 773 4.22 11.74 -28.77
N MET A 774 3.56 10.74 -29.37
CA MET A 774 2.18 10.85 -29.85
C MET A 774 1.17 11.11 -28.72
N CYS A 775 1.37 10.54 -27.52
CA CYS A 775 0.43 10.72 -26.42
C CYS A 775 0.59 12.05 -25.66
N GLY A 776 1.74 12.71 -25.78
CA GLY A 776 2.09 13.91 -25.01
C GLY A 776 2.18 13.73 -23.48
N ALA A 777 2.25 12.49 -22.96
CA ALA A 777 2.41 12.22 -21.53
C ALA A 777 3.83 12.58 -21.02
N CYS A 778 4.84 12.47 -21.88
CA CYS A 778 6.24 12.74 -21.53
C CYS A 778 6.60 14.24 -21.51
N ARG A 779 5.61 15.13 -21.63
CA ARG A 779 5.81 16.59 -21.68
C ARG A 779 6.34 17.15 -20.36
N ILE A 780 7.19 18.15 -20.46
CA ILE A 780 7.83 18.90 -19.38
C ILE A 780 8.13 20.33 -19.84
N THR A 781 8.33 21.25 -18.91
CA THR A 781 8.82 22.61 -19.19
C THR A 781 10.34 22.66 -19.01
N VAL A 782 11.03 23.14 -20.05
CA VAL A 782 12.47 23.43 -20.04
C VAL A 782 12.66 24.86 -20.55
N GLY A 783 13.08 25.76 -19.66
CA GLY A 783 13.06 27.20 -19.88
C GLY A 783 11.62 27.68 -20.01
N GLU A 784 11.29 28.40 -21.08
CA GLU A 784 9.93 28.87 -21.37
C GLU A 784 9.20 27.99 -22.40
N LYS A 785 9.69 26.78 -22.66
CA LYS A 785 9.19 25.89 -23.72
C LYS A 785 8.75 24.54 -23.18
N THR A 786 7.59 24.08 -23.65
CA THR A 786 7.18 22.69 -23.47
C THR A 786 8.01 21.79 -24.40
N LYS A 787 8.60 20.75 -23.82
CA LYS A 787 9.42 19.73 -24.46
C LYS A 787 8.88 18.35 -24.16
N PHE A 788 9.13 17.38 -25.05
CA PHE A 788 8.72 15.99 -24.90
C PHE A 788 9.94 15.14 -24.60
N ALA A 789 10.09 14.61 -23.38
CA ALA A 789 11.27 13.84 -23.00
C ALA A 789 11.60 12.65 -23.92
N CYS A 790 10.56 12.06 -24.50
CA CYS A 790 10.66 10.92 -25.40
C CYS A 790 11.10 11.26 -26.83
N VAL A 791 10.98 12.52 -27.27
CA VAL A 791 11.32 12.96 -28.64
C VAL A 791 12.37 14.05 -28.67
N ASP A 792 12.29 15.04 -27.77
CA ASP A 792 13.29 16.11 -27.62
C ASP A 792 14.47 15.69 -26.71
N GLY A 793 14.33 14.60 -25.95
CA GLY A 793 15.26 14.17 -24.91
C GLY A 793 15.77 12.73 -25.11
N PRO A 794 16.27 12.06 -24.04
CA PRO A 794 15.91 12.31 -22.64
C PRO A 794 16.81 13.31 -21.88
N PHE A 795 17.88 13.83 -22.48
CA PHE A 795 18.81 14.75 -21.82
C PHE A 795 18.44 16.21 -22.06
N PHE A 796 18.30 16.97 -20.97
CA PHE A 796 17.97 18.40 -20.99
C PHE A 796 18.95 19.20 -20.14
N ASP A 797 19.08 20.50 -20.43
CA ASP A 797 19.79 21.45 -19.56
C ASP A 797 19.14 21.47 -18.17
N ALA A 798 19.88 20.98 -17.18
CA ALA A 798 19.40 20.78 -15.83
C ALA A 798 19.04 22.09 -15.10
N HIS A 799 19.62 23.21 -15.53
CA HIS A 799 19.38 24.54 -14.95
C HIS A 799 18.08 25.18 -15.48
N GLN A 800 17.50 24.63 -16.55
CA GLN A 800 16.28 25.14 -17.17
C GLN A 800 15.04 24.28 -16.88
N ILE A 801 15.19 23.12 -16.23
CA ILE A 801 14.07 22.20 -15.95
C ILE A 801 13.17 22.75 -14.84
N ASP A 802 11.86 22.73 -15.06
CA ASP A 802 10.89 22.91 -13.97
C ASP A 802 10.79 21.62 -13.14
N TRP A 803 11.56 21.58 -12.05
CA TRP A 803 11.60 20.44 -11.13
C TRP A 803 10.30 20.24 -10.34
N ASN A 804 9.49 21.28 -10.15
CA ASN A 804 8.19 21.15 -9.49
C ASN A 804 7.18 20.47 -10.43
N GLU A 805 7.16 20.85 -11.71
CA GLU A 805 6.36 20.15 -12.71
C GLU A 805 6.75 18.67 -12.81
N VAL A 806 8.06 18.36 -12.86
CA VAL A 806 8.55 16.97 -12.91
C VAL A 806 8.07 16.17 -11.69
N LYS A 807 8.08 16.79 -10.50
CA LYS A 807 7.59 16.20 -9.26
C LYS A 807 6.09 15.89 -9.33
N ASP A 808 5.27 16.89 -9.68
CA ASP A 808 3.80 16.78 -9.68
C ASP A 808 3.30 15.83 -10.78
N ARG A 809 3.95 15.81 -11.95
CA ARG A 809 3.59 14.88 -13.01
C ARG A 809 3.84 13.44 -12.62
N ARG A 810 4.92 13.14 -11.90
CA ARG A 810 5.23 11.77 -11.47
C ARG A 810 4.27 11.22 -10.42
N SER A 811 3.52 12.06 -9.71
CA SER A 811 2.50 11.63 -8.74
C SER A 811 1.10 11.51 -9.33
N ALA A 812 0.88 11.90 -10.60
CA ALA A 812 -0.45 11.96 -11.22
C ALA A 812 -1.25 10.64 -11.17
N TYR A 813 -0.57 9.48 -11.25
CA TYR A 813 -1.20 8.16 -11.20
C TYR A 813 -0.97 7.41 -9.89
N ALA A 814 -0.50 8.11 -8.84
CA ALA A 814 -0.12 7.46 -7.60
C ALA A 814 -1.26 6.62 -6.99
N ALA A 815 -2.50 7.13 -6.98
CA ALA A 815 -3.67 6.43 -6.45
C ALA A 815 -4.04 5.17 -7.27
N ALA A 816 -4.11 5.27 -8.60
CA ALA A 816 -4.44 4.14 -9.47
C ALA A 816 -3.38 3.02 -9.39
N GLU A 817 -2.10 3.41 -9.38
CA GLU A 817 -1.00 2.46 -9.19
C GLU A 817 -1.04 1.77 -7.80
N ILE A 818 -1.47 2.47 -6.74
CA ILE A 818 -1.65 1.87 -5.41
C ILE A 818 -2.72 0.78 -5.45
N GLN A 819 -3.88 1.08 -6.05
CA GLN A 819 -4.97 0.11 -6.20
C GLN A 819 -4.54 -1.11 -7.01
N SER A 820 -3.73 -0.92 -8.06
CA SER A 820 -3.21 -2.01 -8.88
C SER A 820 -2.21 -2.91 -8.13
N VAL A 821 -1.23 -2.33 -7.43
CA VAL A 821 -0.21 -3.09 -6.68
C VAL A 821 -0.83 -3.80 -5.47
N GLY A 822 -1.84 -3.19 -4.83
CA GLY A 822 -2.54 -3.77 -3.67
C GLY A 822 -3.31 -5.05 -3.98
N ARG A 823 -3.78 -5.20 -5.23
CA ARG A 823 -4.58 -6.36 -5.71
C ARG A 823 -3.80 -7.40 -6.48
N SER A 824 -2.50 -7.17 -6.67
CA SER A 824 -1.65 -8.10 -7.38
C SER A 824 -1.54 -9.38 -6.55
N ALA A 825 -2.27 -10.42 -7.01
CA ALA A 825 -2.36 -11.78 -6.50
C ALA A 825 -1.01 -12.34 -5.99
N PRO A 826 -1.03 -13.31 -5.06
CA PRO A 826 0.15 -13.83 -4.37
C PRO A 826 1.31 -14.17 -5.29
N VAL A 827 2.51 -13.87 -4.78
CA VAL A 827 3.78 -14.33 -5.31
C VAL A 827 3.84 -15.82 -5.01
N ILE A 828 3.81 -16.66 -6.05
CA ILE A 828 4.04 -18.09 -5.89
C ILE A 828 5.42 -18.31 -5.26
N ALA A 829 5.44 -19.22 -4.29
CA ALA A 829 6.64 -19.78 -3.70
C ALA A 829 7.53 -20.42 -4.78
N HIS A 830 8.74 -19.90 -4.93
CA HIS A 830 9.86 -20.77 -5.27
C HIS A 830 10.43 -21.31 -3.96
N HIS A 831 9.92 -22.47 -3.53
CA HIS A 831 10.68 -23.33 -2.63
C HIS A 831 11.97 -23.76 -3.35
N HIS A 832 13.08 -23.07 -3.07
CA HIS A 832 14.38 -23.72 -3.07
C HIS A 832 14.69 -24.18 -1.65
N HIS A 833 14.11 -25.31 -1.27
CA HIS A 833 14.74 -26.16 -0.26
C HIS A 833 16.08 -26.62 -0.84
N GLY A 834 17.16 -26.12 -0.24
CA GLY A 834 18.51 -26.40 -0.74
C GLY A 834 19.64 -26.00 0.19
N ALA A 835 19.48 -26.07 1.51
CA ALA A 835 20.55 -26.50 2.42
C ALA A 835 20.04 -26.59 3.86
N CYS A 836 20.07 -27.81 4.38
CA CYS A 836 20.17 -28.13 5.80
C CYS A 836 21.22 -27.23 6.48
N GLY A 837 20.98 -26.93 7.76
CA GLY A 837 21.93 -26.24 8.62
C GLY A 837 23.33 -26.87 8.60
N CYS A 838 24.30 -26.05 9.01
CA CYS A 838 25.74 -26.33 9.06
C CYS A 838 26.50 -26.09 7.74
N LYS A 839 26.84 -24.83 7.46
CA LYS A 839 28.22 -24.46 7.06
C LYS A 839 28.65 -23.22 7.83
N ALA A 840 29.94 -23.25 8.19
CA ALA A 840 30.64 -22.49 9.22
C ALA A 840 30.53 -20.97 9.14
#